data_AF-A4N3F0-F1
#
_entry.id   AF-A4N3F0-F1
#
_cell.length_a   1.000
_cell.length_b   1.000
_cell.length_c   1.000
_cell.angle_alpha   90.00
_cell.angle_beta   90.00
_cell.angle_gamma   90.00
#
_symmetry.space_group_name_H-M   'P 1'
#
loop_
_entity.id
_entity.type
_entity.pdbx_description
1 polymer ?
#
loop_
_entity_poly.entity_id
_entity_poly.type
_entity_poly.pdbx_seq_one_letter_code
_entity_poly.pdbx_strand_id
1 'polypeptide(L)'
;MKLQQWVKQYQLGLLFQQGQFGLEKESQRIDDKGNIVTTPHPRVFGNRSYHPYIQTDFAESQLELITPPNAKLEDSLRWLSAIHEVVLRSLPENEYIFPFSMPAGLPPENEIQEAQLDKQEDVKYREHLSKQYGKYKQMVSGIHYNFQLSSEFVKAIFLLQDEYAHLKDFQNALYMKLANNFLRYQWILVYLLAASPTVEANYFSRNGVLNFPLKEGQLVRSLRSSPYGYVNSSNVVVNHDNLENYVETLEFQVKSGHLIAEKEFYSNVRLRGSKKARELLEKGVQYAEFRLFDLNPLEPYGISLDDAKFIHIFLLGMLWLDETSGQKEVELGKQRLYQVSLEDPRDQTAFREEGEAILSQIIDMLKIINADERAVKISEEKLAQLAEPSLTVNGKLLKAIEQEGSYKALGVKLAKQYKALAFKRFYALSAFDNMELSTQALLFDLIQKGVTTEILDENDQFLALKFGEHLEYVKNGNMTSHDQYISPLIMENKVVTKKVLSKAGFNVPKSLEFTSIEQAVAHYALFEGRSVVIKPKSTNYGLGITIFKQGVTHREDFVKAIEIAFREDKEVMVEDYLVGTEYRFFVLGDETLAVLLRVPANVIGDGKNTVRKLVEIKNTDPLRGDGSRSPLKKIALGDIELLQLKEQGLTPDSVPQAGQIVQLRANSNISTGGDSIDMTDNMHESYKQIAVGVAHAMGAKVCGVDLIIPDLTKQAEPSLNSWGVIEANFNPMMMMHIFPYQGKSRRLTKNVIKMLFPNIEM
;
A
#
# COMPACT_ATOMS: atom_id res chain seq x y z
N MET A 1 -12.88 7.53 -39.09
CA MET A 1 -12.02 6.42 -38.62
C MET A 1 -12.78 5.09 -38.50
N LYS A 2 -12.36 4.02 -39.19
CA LYS A 2 -13.04 2.70 -39.24
C LYS A 2 -12.64 1.73 -38.10
N LEU A 3 -12.45 2.24 -36.89
CA LEU A 3 -11.83 1.48 -35.78
C LEU A 3 -12.54 0.15 -35.49
N GLN A 4 -13.87 0.17 -35.40
CA GLN A 4 -14.68 -1.02 -35.14
C GLN A 4 -14.42 -2.13 -36.17
N GLN A 5 -14.33 -1.77 -37.46
CA GLN A 5 -14.11 -2.73 -38.54
C GLN A 5 -12.74 -3.39 -38.39
N TRP A 6 -11.69 -2.61 -38.12
CA TRP A 6 -10.34 -3.13 -37.94
C TRP A 6 -10.23 -4.06 -36.73
N VAL A 7 -10.82 -3.68 -35.59
CA VAL A 7 -10.79 -4.53 -34.40
C VAL A 7 -11.48 -5.88 -34.65
N LYS A 8 -12.63 -5.87 -35.35
CA LYS A 8 -13.35 -7.09 -35.72
C LYS A 8 -12.57 -7.96 -36.71
N GLN A 9 -12.13 -7.37 -37.82
CA GLN A 9 -11.52 -8.09 -38.94
C GLN A 9 -10.16 -8.71 -38.55
N TYR A 10 -9.38 -8.01 -37.73
CA TYR A 10 -8.03 -8.43 -37.34
C TYR A 10 -7.97 -8.99 -35.91
N GLN A 11 -9.13 -9.23 -35.28
CA GLN A 11 -9.27 -9.85 -33.96
C GLN A 11 -8.46 -9.13 -32.85
N LEU A 12 -8.44 -7.79 -32.89
CA LEU A 12 -7.64 -6.98 -31.97
C LEU A 12 -8.33 -6.75 -30.61
N GLY A 13 -9.37 -7.53 -30.28
CA GLY A 13 -10.19 -7.33 -29.08
C GLY A 13 -9.41 -7.38 -27.77
N LEU A 14 -8.42 -8.27 -27.67
CA LEU A 14 -7.54 -8.34 -26.49
C LEU A 14 -6.65 -7.10 -26.34
N LEU A 15 -6.02 -6.66 -27.44
CA LEU A 15 -5.17 -5.46 -27.45
C LEU A 15 -5.99 -4.19 -27.18
N PHE A 16 -7.23 -4.13 -27.68
CA PHE A 16 -8.12 -3.00 -27.45
C PHE A 16 -8.44 -2.77 -25.98
N GLN A 17 -8.46 -3.85 -25.17
CA GLN A 17 -8.71 -3.77 -23.74
C GLN A 17 -7.49 -3.33 -22.92
N GLN A 18 -6.29 -3.36 -23.50
CA GLN A 18 -5.05 -3.07 -22.80
C GLN A 18 -4.75 -1.57 -22.73
N GLY A 19 -4.14 -1.16 -21.62
CA GLY A 19 -3.69 0.20 -21.40
C GLY A 19 -2.90 0.35 -20.12
N GLN A 20 -2.60 1.59 -19.75
CA GLN A 20 -2.11 1.92 -18.41
C GLN A 20 -3.10 2.81 -17.69
N PHE A 21 -3.18 2.61 -16.38
CA PHE A 21 -4.15 3.23 -15.50
C PHE A 21 -3.43 3.93 -14.35
N GLY A 22 -3.81 5.17 -14.07
CA GLY A 22 -3.40 5.89 -12.87
C GLY A 22 -4.63 6.51 -12.22
N LEU A 23 -4.61 6.62 -10.89
CA LEU A 23 -5.69 7.23 -10.12
C LEU A 23 -5.11 8.35 -9.26
N GLU A 24 -5.82 9.47 -9.22
CA GLU A 24 -5.60 10.55 -8.27
C GLU A 24 -6.86 10.69 -7.43
N LYS A 25 -6.73 10.75 -6.12
CA LYS A 25 -7.85 10.87 -5.19
C LYS A 25 -7.60 12.02 -4.24
N GLU A 26 -8.41 13.05 -4.34
CA GLU A 26 -8.39 14.18 -3.42
C GLU A 26 -9.31 13.90 -2.23
N SER A 27 -8.98 14.36 -1.03
CA SER A 27 -9.89 14.34 0.13
C SER A 27 -9.48 15.35 1.18
N GLN A 28 -10.44 15.91 1.89
CA GLN A 28 -10.17 16.81 3.02
C GLN A 28 -9.82 16.02 4.29
N ARG A 29 -8.84 16.50 5.04
CA ARG A 29 -8.63 16.12 6.43
C ARG A 29 -9.67 16.81 7.32
N ILE A 30 -10.27 16.06 8.23
CA ILE A 30 -11.31 16.54 9.17
C ILE A 30 -11.01 16.15 10.61
N ASP A 31 -11.57 16.90 11.56
CA ASP A 31 -11.59 16.53 12.98
C ASP A 31 -12.64 15.46 13.30
N ASP A 32 -12.76 15.07 14.57
CA ASP A 32 -13.71 14.07 15.06
C ASP A 32 -15.18 14.50 15.01
N LYS A 33 -15.45 15.78 14.71
CA LYS A 33 -16.77 16.39 14.50
C LYS A 33 -17.09 16.63 13.02
N GLY A 34 -16.16 16.33 12.13
CA GLY A 34 -16.31 16.53 10.68
C GLY A 34 -16.09 17.95 10.21
N ASN A 35 -15.40 18.79 10.98
CA ASN A 35 -14.93 20.08 10.49
C ASN A 35 -13.59 19.90 9.78
N ILE A 36 -13.39 20.62 8.68
CA ILE A 36 -12.11 20.60 7.96
C ILE A 36 -11.04 21.21 8.86
N VAL A 37 -9.91 20.51 8.99
CA VAL A 37 -8.81 20.96 9.84
C VAL A 37 -8.06 22.11 9.20
N THR A 38 -7.54 23.01 10.04
CA THR A 38 -6.65 24.11 9.64
C THR A 38 -5.19 23.83 10.05
N THR A 39 -4.89 22.57 10.42
CA THR A 39 -3.57 22.13 10.81
C THR A 39 -2.65 21.97 9.60
N PRO A 40 -1.32 22.12 9.76
CA PRO A 40 -0.35 21.91 8.67
C PRO A 40 -0.37 20.48 8.11
N HIS A 41 0.20 20.30 6.92
CA HIS A 41 0.44 18.96 6.36
C HIS A 41 1.32 18.13 7.33
N PRO A 42 0.96 16.85 7.61
CA PRO A 42 1.70 16.05 8.59
C PRO A 42 3.18 15.86 8.21
N ARG A 43 4.08 16.27 9.12
CA ARG A 43 5.54 16.18 8.93
C ARG A 43 6.09 14.74 8.84
N VAL A 44 5.26 13.74 9.14
CA VAL A 44 5.67 12.34 9.02
C VAL A 44 5.82 11.92 7.55
N PHE A 45 5.06 12.55 6.65
CA PHE A 45 5.16 12.31 5.22
C PHE A 45 6.46 12.89 4.65
N GLY A 46 6.97 12.30 3.57
CA GLY A 46 8.07 12.87 2.81
C GLY A 46 7.72 14.25 2.24
N ASN A 47 8.73 15.02 1.87
CA ASN A 47 8.52 16.38 1.35
C ASN A 47 7.78 16.37 0.00
N ARG A 48 6.75 17.21 -0.10
CA ARG A 48 5.87 17.40 -1.27
C ARG A 48 6.59 17.80 -2.56
N SER A 49 7.81 18.34 -2.50
CA SER A 49 8.63 18.66 -3.68
C SER A 49 9.04 17.43 -4.49
N TYR A 50 9.07 16.24 -3.86
CA TYR A 50 9.44 15.00 -4.52
C TYR A 50 8.42 13.86 -4.34
N HIS A 51 7.51 13.94 -3.37
CA HIS A 51 6.66 12.82 -2.98
C HIS A 51 5.73 12.37 -4.12
N PRO A 52 5.84 11.14 -4.67
CA PRO A 52 5.03 10.74 -5.81
C PRO A 52 3.60 10.32 -5.43
N TYR A 53 3.36 9.94 -4.17
CA TYR A 53 2.08 9.31 -3.76
C TYR A 53 1.13 10.15 -2.91
N ILE A 54 1.64 11.08 -2.09
CA ILE A 54 0.87 11.82 -1.09
C ILE A 54 1.27 13.28 -1.23
N GLN A 55 0.30 14.09 -1.63
CA GLN A 55 0.45 15.49 -1.93
C GLN A 55 -0.67 16.30 -1.29
N THR A 56 -0.70 17.59 -1.59
CA THR A 56 -1.83 18.46 -1.32
C THR A 56 -2.20 19.19 -2.60
N ASP A 57 -3.49 19.22 -2.94
CA ASP A 57 -3.98 19.95 -4.11
C ASP A 57 -4.04 21.47 -3.81
N PHE A 58 -5.21 22.06 -3.64
CA PHE A 58 -5.34 23.50 -3.42
C PHE A 58 -5.02 23.91 -1.96
N ALA A 59 -5.64 23.26 -0.98
CA ALA A 59 -5.54 23.63 0.44
C ALA A 59 -4.58 22.70 1.21
N GLU A 60 -4.01 23.20 2.30
CA GLU A 60 -3.15 22.41 3.20
C GLU A 60 -3.91 21.22 3.86
N SER A 61 -5.23 21.36 4.00
CA SER A 61 -6.14 20.32 4.48
C SER A 61 -6.51 19.28 3.43
N GLN A 62 -6.34 19.60 2.14
CA GLN A 62 -6.81 18.79 1.01
C GLN A 62 -5.70 17.89 0.50
N LEU A 63 -5.67 16.66 1.01
CA LEU A 63 -4.71 15.66 0.54
C LEU A 63 -5.06 15.18 -0.86
N GLU A 64 -4.04 14.90 -1.64
CA GLU A 64 -4.13 14.28 -2.96
C GLU A 64 -3.30 13.00 -2.97
N LEU A 65 -3.94 11.86 -3.22
CA LEU A 65 -3.32 10.54 -3.25
C LEU A 65 -3.15 10.10 -4.69
N ILE A 66 -1.92 9.83 -5.12
CA ILE A 66 -1.57 9.58 -6.52
C ILE A 66 -0.98 8.17 -6.64
N THR A 67 -1.58 7.31 -7.47
CA THR A 67 -1.04 5.97 -7.71
C THR A 67 0.04 6.01 -8.79
N PRO A 68 1.02 5.10 -8.75
CA PRO A 68 1.84 4.86 -9.93
C PRO A 68 0.95 4.36 -11.10
N PRO A 69 1.39 4.52 -12.36
CA PRO A 69 0.70 3.93 -13.50
C PRO A 69 0.86 2.41 -13.46
N ASN A 70 -0.24 1.68 -13.64
CA ASN A 70 -0.24 0.21 -13.66
C ASN A 70 -0.92 -0.31 -14.94
N ALA A 71 -0.50 -1.49 -15.40
CA ALA A 71 -1.10 -2.15 -16.56
C ALA A 71 -2.51 -2.70 -16.29
N LYS A 72 -2.90 -2.82 -15.01
CA LYS A 72 -4.19 -3.35 -14.56
C LYS A 72 -4.83 -2.39 -13.56
N LEU A 73 -6.16 -2.32 -13.59
CA LEU A 73 -6.93 -1.53 -12.63
C LEU A 73 -6.90 -2.13 -11.23
N GLU A 74 -6.84 -3.45 -11.14
CA GLU A 74 -6.66 -4.17 -9.87
C GLU A 74 -5.43 -3.64 -9.13
N ASP A 75 -4.30 -3.51 -9.82
CA ASP A 75 -3.06 -3.01 -9.22
C ASP A 75 -3.15 -1.52 -8.87
N SER A 76 -3.83 -0.71 -9.70
CA SER A 76 -4.07 0.71 -9.38
C SER A 76 -4.89 0.87 -8.09
N LEU A 77 -5.95 0.06 -7.91
CA LEU A 77 -6.74 0.07 -6.68
C LEU A 77 -5.98 -0.52 -5.49
N ARG A 78 -5.12 -1.52 -5.68
CA ARG A 78 -4.21 -2.03 -4.63
C ARG A 78 -3.28 -0.92 -4.15
N TRP A 79 -2.66 -0.18 -5.06
CA TRP A 79 -1.84 0.99 -4.72
C TRP A 79 -2.65 2.07 -4.01
N LEU A 80 -3.83 2.43 -4.52
CA LEU A 80 -4.68 3.42 -3.88
C LEU A 80 -5.07 3.01 -2.45
N SER A 81 -5.43 1.73 -2.26
CA SER A 81 -5.71 1.13 -0.96
C SER A 81 -4.51 1.25 -0.01
N ALA A 82 -3.32 0.89 -0.47
CA ALA A 82 -2.09 0.96 0.32
C ALA A 82 -1.74 2.41 0.72
N ILE A 83 -1.80 3.35 -0.23
CA ILE A 83 -1.53 4.77 0.03
C ILE A 83 -2.54 5.32 1.04
N HIS A 84 -3.82 4.98 0.88
CA HIS A 84 -4.87 5.42 1.79
C HIS A 84 -4.69 4.86 3.21
N GLU A 85 -4.31 3.58 3.34
CA GLU A 85 -4.00 2.93 4.61
C GLU A 85 -2.77 3.57 5.29
N VAL A 86 -1.72 3.88 4.51
CA VAL A 86 -0.55 4.63 4.99
C VAL A 86 -0.96 6.01 5.51
N VAL A 87 -1.78 6.75 4.75
CA VAL A 87 -2.27 8.07 5.16
C VAL A 87 -3.06 7.97 6.45
N LEU A 88 -4.08 7.11 6.53
CA LEU A 88 -4.94 6.97 7.71
C LEU A 88 -4.14 6.63 8.98
N ARG A 89 -3.08 5.83 8.86
CA ARG A 89 -2.17 5.48 9.96
C ARG A 89 -1.14 6.55 10.30
N SER A 90 -0.90 7.49 9.38
CA SER A 90 0.08 8.57 9.53
C SER A 90 -0.54 9.88 10.02
N LEU A 91 -1.85 10.06 9.84
CA LEU A 91 -2.59 11.19 10.38
C LEU A 91 -2.56 11.20 11.92
N PRO A 92 -2.59 12.38 12.56
CA PRO A 92 -2.85 12.49 14.00
C PRO A 92 -4.09 11.70 14.41
N GLU A 93 -4.12 11.17 15.64
CA GLU A 93 -5.23 10.30 16.11
C GLU A 93 -6.61 10.94 15.96
N ASN A 94 -6.70 12.25 16.17
CA ASN A 94 -7.91 13.06 16.09
C ASN A 94 -8.25 13.58 14.68
N GLU A 95 -7.46 13.28 13.65
CA GLU A 95 -7.74 13.66 12.27
C GLU A 95 -8.17 12.45 11.42
N TYR A 96 -9.11 12.65 10.50
CA TYR A 96 -9.66 11.62 9.63
C TYR A 96 -9.71 12.11 8.18
N ILE A 97 -9.98 11.20 7.25
CA ILE A 97 -10.20 11.52 5.83
C ILE A 97 -11.69 11.60 5.55
N PHE A 98 -12.14 12.76 5.06
CA PHE A 98 -13.53 12.96 4.69
C PHE A 98 -13.86 12.19 3.39
N PRO A 99 -14.93 11.37 3.36
CA PRO A 99 -15.16 10.45 2.25
C PRO A 99 -15.99 11.05 1.10
N PHE A 100 -16.37 12.32 1.17
CA PHE A 100 -17.23 12.95 0.16
C PHE A 100 -16.53 14.06 -0.63
N SER A 101 -17.01 14.29 -1.86
CA SER A 101 -16.54 15.37 -2.73
C SER A 101 -16.92 16.76 -2.26
N MET A 102 -18.19 17.00 -1.92
CA MET A 102 -18.61 18.31 -1.43
C MET A 102 -18.20 18.46 0.03
N PRO A 103 -17.55 19.56 0.42
CA PRO A 103 -17.06 19.73 1.78
C PRO A 103 -18.21 19.85 2.78
N ALA A 104 -17.97 19.44 4.02
CA ALA A 104 -18.82 19.74 5.17
C ALA A 104 -17.95 20.32 6.29
N GLY A 105 -18.55 21.12 7.17
CA GLY A 105 -17.82 21.80 8.24
C GLY A 105 -16.71 22.70 7.72
N LEU A 106 -17.00 23.49 6.68
CA LEU A 106 -16.08 24.51 6.17
C LEU A 106 -15.75 25.52 7.29
N PRO A 107 -14.47 25.79 7.58
CA PRO A 107 -14.08 26.88 8.46
C PRO A 107 -14.36 28.23 7.78
N PRO A 108 -14.29 29.35 8.50
CA PRO A 108 -14.27 30.67 7.89
C PRO A 108 -13.25 30.77 6.74
N GLU A 109 -13.61 31.44 5.65
CA GLU A 109 -12.81 31.47 4.41
C GLU A 109 -11.37 31.98 4.65
N ASN A 110 -11.19 32.92 5.57
CA ASN A 110 -9.87 33.46 5.96
C ASN A 110 -9.00 32.48 6.75
N GLU A 111 -9.57 31.41 7.30
CA GLU A 111 -8.86 30.35 8.02
C GLU A 111 -8.46 29.19 7.10
N ILE A 112 -9.01 29.11 5.88
CA ILE A 112 -8.59 28.13 4.88
C ILE A 112 -7.19 28.51 4.39
N GLN A 113 -6.23 27.64 4.66
CA GLN A 113 -4.85 27.82 4.23
C GLN A 113 -4.61 27.17 2.87
N GLU A 114 -4.15 27.94 1.89
CA GLU A 114 -3.60 27.42 0.64
C GLU A 114 -2.39 26.51 0.92
N ALA A 115 -2.17 25.51 0.07
CA ALA A 115 -1.06 24.56 0.23
C ALA A 115 0.30 25.28 0.34
N GLN A 116 1.04 24.99 1.40
CA GLN A 116 2.34 25.58 1.69
C GLN A 116 3.45 24.76 1.03
N LEU A 117 3.86 25.17 -0.17
CA LEU A 117 4.82 24.44 -1.00
C LEU A 117 6.19 25.15 -1.05
N ASP A 118 7.26 24.37 -1.23
CA ASP A 118 8.63 24.89 -1.31
C ASP A 118 8.82 25.87 -2.48
N LYS A 119 8.12 25.63 -3.60
CA LYS A 119 8.13 26.51 -4.76
C LYS A 119 7.15 27.66 -4.57
N GLN A 120 7.69 28.86 -4.35
CA GLN A 120 6.92 30.09 -4.16
C GLN A 120 5.97 30.42 -5.33
N GLU A 121 6.31 30.02 -6.56
CA GLU A 121 5.43 30.20 -7.73
C GLU A 121 4.12 29.38 -7.60
N ASP A 122 4.19 28.19 -7.02
CA ASP A 122 3.04 27.30 -6.84
C ASP A 122 2.10 27.80 -5.72
N VAL A 123 2.65 28.47 -4.71
CA VAL A 123 1.88 29.17 -3.67
C VAL A 123 1.17 30.39 -4.25
N LYS A 124 1.91 31.27 -4.95
CA LYS A 124 1.35 32.46 -5.60
C LYS A 124 0.24 32.14 -6.61
N TYR A 125 0.37 31.02 -7.33
CA TYR A 125 -0.67 30.54 -8.22
C TYR A 125 -1.99 30.26 -7.48
N ARG A 126 -1.94 29.58 -6.32
CA ARG A 126 -3.11 29.30 -5.49
C ARG A 126 -3.70 30.56 -4.86
N GLU A 127 -2.87 31.46 -4.36
CA GLU A 127 -3.33 32.78 -3.86
C GLU A 127 -4.09 33.58 -4.94
N HIS A 128 -3.69 33.44 -6.20
CA HIS A 128 -4.43 34.05 -7.31
C HIS A 128 -5.80 33.38 -7.51
N LEU A 129 -5.84 32.05 -7.54
CA LEU A 129 -7.09 31.29 -7.66
C LEU A 129 -8.06 31.65 -6.52
N SER A 130 -7.57 31.81 -5.29
CA SER A 130 -8.35 32.29 -4.13
C SER A 130 -9.00 33.64 -4.41
N LYS A 131 -8.27 34.59 -5.01
CA LYS A 131 -8.79 35.93 -5.32
C LYS A 131 -9.88 35.90 -6.40
N GLN A 132 -9.70 35.07 -7.44
CA GLN A 132 -10.63 34.99 -8.57
C GLN A 132 -11.90 34.22 -8.23
N TYR A 133 -11.77 33.05 -7.63
CA TYR A 133 -12.84 32.07 -7.48
C TYR A 133 -13.35 31.93 -6.03
N GLY A 134 -12.65 32.52 -5.06
CA GLY A 134 -12.87 32.23 -3.64
C GLY A 134 -12.24 30.90 -3.23
N LYS A 135 -12.13 30.64 -1.93
CA LYS A 135 -11.52 29.40 -1.41
C LYS A 135 -12.51 28.26 -1.29
N TYR A 136 -13.79 28.52 -0.99
CA TYR A 136 -14.77 27.44 -0.75
C TYR A 136 -14.98 26.52 -1.96
N LYS A 137 -15.01 27.08 -3.18
CA LYS A 137 -15.14 26.27 -4.41
C LYS A 137 -13.96 25.34 -4.63
N GLN A 138 -12.76 25.73 -4.18
CA GLN A 138 -11.54 24.96 -4.32
C GLN A 138 -11.48 23.79 -3.32
N MET A 139 -12.32 23.80 -2.28
CA MET A 139 -12.35 22.74 -1.27
C MET A 139 -13.07 21.47 -1.73
N VAL A 140 -13.66 21.48 -2.92
CA VAL A 140 -14.28 20.30 -3.52
C VAL A 140 -13.21 19.31 -3.91
N SER A 141 -13.39 18.04 -3.56
CA SER A 141 -12.47 16.96 -3.91
C SER A 141 -13.09 16.00 -4.92
N GLY A 142 -12.28 15.28 -5.67
CA GLY A 142 -12.75 14.24 -6.58
C GLY A 142 -11.72 13.14 -6.85
N ILE A 143 -12.02 12.32 -7.86
CA ILE A 143 -11.09 11.36 -8.42
C ILE A 143 -10.74 11.78 -9.85
N HIS A 144 -9.44 11.74 -10.17
CA HIS A 144 -8.98 11.75 -11.55
C HIS A 144 -8.61 10.34 -11.96
N TYR A 145 -9.09 9.95 -13.14
CA TYR A 145 -8.86 8.67 -13.76
C TYR A 145 -7.97 8.88 -14.98
N ASN A 146 -6.72 8.44 -14.90
CA ASN A 146 -5.74 8.56 -15.97
C ASN A 146 -5.72 7.28 -16.80
N PHE A 147 -5.90 7.41 -18.11
CA PHE A 147 -5.90 6.27 -19.04
C PHE A 147 -5.03 6.52 -20.25
N GLN A 148 -4.11 5.58 -20.47
CA GLN A 148 -3.25 5.50 -21.65
C GLN A 148 -3.61 4.27 -22.47
N LEU A 149 -3.84 4.46 -23.77
CA LEU A 149 -4.01 3.35 -24.71
C LEU A 149 -2.72 2.54 -24.84
N SER A 150 -2.83 1.21 -25.00
CA SER A 150 -1.69 0.35 -25.32
C SER A 150 -0.95 0.85 -26.56
N SER A 151 0.38 0.97 -26.45
CA SER A 151 1.23 1.39 -27.57
C SER A 151 1.18 0.38 -28.72
N GLU A 152 1.02 -0.90 -28.36
CA GLU A 152 0.91 -2.05 -29.25
C GLU A 152 -0.41 -1.99 -30.02
N PHE A 153 -1.52 -1.66 -29.33
CA PHE A 153 -2.81 -1.46 -29.97
C PHE A 153 -2.78 -0.30 -30.97
N VAL A 154 -2.25 0.86 -30.56
CA VAL A 154 -2.20 2.05 -31.43
C VAL A 154 -1.34 1.78 -32.67
N LYS A 155 -0.17 1.14 -32.51
CA LYS A 155 0.68 0.72 -33.63
C LYS A 155 -0.01 -0.29 -34.55
N ALA A 156 -0.71 -1.27 -33.99
CA ALA A 156 -1.42 -2.28 -34.77
C ALA A 156 -2.48 -1.66 -35.67
N ILE A 157 -3.29 -0.73 -35.14
CA ILE A 157 -4.31 -0.04 -35.95
C ILE A 157 -3.68 0.95 -36.94
N PHE A 158 -2.61 1.64 -36.55
CA PHE A 158 -1.92 2.58 -37.45
C PHE A 158 -1.45 1.92 -38.75
N LEU A 159 -1.07 0.63 -38.71
CA LEU A 159 -0.68 -0.14 -39.89
C LEU A 159 -1.85 -0.59 -40.78
N LEU A 160 -3.09 -0.45 -40.31
CA LEU A 160 -4.31 -0.88 -41.02
C LEU A 160 -5.09 0.29 -41.65
N GLN A 161 -4.66 1.51 -41.37
CA GLN A 161 -5.30 2.74 -41.82
C GLN A 161 -4.43 3.43 -42.86
N ASP A 162 -5.06 4.11 -43.82
CA ASP A 162 -4.38 4.86 -44.89
C ASP A 162 -4.63 6.38 -44.79
N GLU A 163 -5.32 6.83 -43.74
CA GLU A 163 -5.75 8.23 -43.54
C GLU A 163 -4.63 9.13 -43.00
N TYR A 164 -3.76 8.58 -42.15
CA TYR A 164 -2.71 9.31 -41.42
C TYR A 164 -1.32 8.79 -41.80
N ALA A 165 -0.42 9.71 -42.20
CA ALA A 165 0.94 9.38 -42.59
C ALA A 165 1.88 9.10 -41.41
N HIS A 166 1.59 9.66 -40.23
CA HIS A 166 2.45 9.52 -39.05
C HIS A 166 1.68 8.97 -37.86
N LEU A 167 2.33 8.07 -37.10
CA LEU A 167 1.75 7.42 -35.92
C LEU A 167 1.25 8.44 -34.89
N LYS A 168 1.99 9.53 -34.70
CA LYS A 168 1.65 10.61 -33.78
C LYS A 168 0.32 11.28 -34.15
N ASP A 169 0.11 11.58 -35.43
CA ASP A 169 -1.11 12.26 -35.88
C ASP A 169 -2.33 11.35 -35.73
N PHE A 170 -2.15 10.05 -36.02
CA PHE A 170 -3.16 9.03 -35.76
C PHE A 170 -3.47 8.88 -34.26
N GLN A 171 -2.44 8.84 -33.40
CA GLN A 171 -2.60 8.78 -31.95
C GLN A 171 -3.33 10.02 -31.42
N ASN A 172 -3.02 11.21 -31.92
CA ASN A 172 -3.73 12.44 -31.60
C ASN A 172 -5.21 12.35 -32.00
N ALA A 173 -5.51 11.84 -33.19
CA ALA A 173 -6.88 11.65 -33.65
C ALA A 173 -7.67 10.65 -32.77
N LEU A 174 -7.05 9.56 -32.34
CA LEU A 174 -7.67 8.61 -31.39
C LEU A 174 -8.03 9.28 -30.07
N TYR A 175 -7.11 10.06 -29.48
CA TYR A 175 -7.36 10.75 -28.22
C TYR A 175 -8.38 11.89 -28.36
N MET A 176 -8.39 12.62 -29.49
CA MET A 176 -9.44 13.61 -29.78
C MET A 176 -10.81 12.95 -29.91
N LYS A 177 -10.91 11.84 -30.65
CA LYS A 177 -12.15 11.05 -30.74
C LYS A 177 -12.63 10.61 -29.36
N LEU A 178 -11.73 10.03 -28.55
CA LEU A 178 -12.02 9.60 -27.18
C LEU A 178 -12.54 10.76 -26.32
N ALA A 179 -11.85 11.91 -26.33
CA ALA A 179 -12.21 13.08 -25.56
C ALA A 179 -13.56 13.68 -25.99
N ASN A 180 -13.82 13.79 -27.29
CA ASN A 180 -15.05 14.37 -27.82
C ASN A 180 -16.27 13.49 -27.52
N ASN A 181 -16.16 12.19 -27.79
CA ASN A 181 -17.22 11.24 -27.46
C ASN A 181 -17.45 11.19 -25.94
N PHE A 182 -16.38 11.18 -25.13
CA PHE A 182 -16.50 11.29 -23.68
C PHE A 182 -17.27 12.56 -23.28
N LEU A 183 -16.90 13.73 -23.80
CA LEU A 183 -17.57 14.99 -23.47
C LEU A 183 -19.05 15.01 -23.89
N ARG A 184 -19.40 14.30 -24.98
CA ARG A 184 -20.78 14.14 -25.47
C ARG A 184 -21.64 13.24 -24.56
N TYR A 185 -21.06 12.19 -23.99
CA TYR A 185 -21.80 11.13 -23.28
C TYR A 185 -21.47 11.00 -21.79
N GLN A 186 -20.55 11.80 -21.25
CA GLN A 186 -20.17 11.83 -19.82
C GLN A 186 -21.35 12.00 -18.86
N TRP A 187 -22.46 12.58 -19.30
CA TRP A 187 -23.67 12.71 -18.51
C TRP A 187 -24.20 11.34 -18.02
N ILE A 188 -23.96 10.26 -18.78
CA ILE A 188 -24.29 8.88 -18.38
C ILE A 188 -23.50 8.47 -17.13
N LEU A 189 -22.20 8.78 -17.10
CA LEU A 189 -21.34 8.50 -15.95
C LEU A 189 -21.77 9.32 -14.72
N VAL A 190 -22.16 10.59 -14.89
CA VAL A 190 -22.74 11.40 -13.80
C VAL A 190 -24.04 10.78 -13.31
N TYR A 191 -24.92 10.33 -14.20
CA TYR A 191 -26.16 9.69 -13.80
C TYR A 191 -25.91 8.47 -12.89
N LEU A 192 -24.96 7.62 -13.29
CA LEU A 192 -24.69 6.34 -12.63
C LEU A 192 -23.86 6.48 -11.35
N LEU A 193 -22.86 7.37 -11.36
CA LEU A 193 -21.75 7.38 -10.40
C LEU A 193 -21.68 8.63 -9.52
N ALA A 194 -22.50 9.66 -9.76
CA ALA A 194 -22.45 10.88 -8.95
C ALA A 194 -22.72 10.59 -7.46
N ALA A 195 -22.08 11.38 -6.60
CA ALA A 195 -22.14 11.22 -5.14
C ALA A 195 -22.12 12.58 -4.40
N SER A 196 -22.54 13.65 -5.07
CA SER A 196 -22.56 15.02 -4.51
C SER A 196 -23.97 15.64 -4.48
N PRO A 197 -24.96 15.04 -3.80
CA PRO A 197 -26.35 15.49 -3.92
C PRO A 197 -26.70 16.79 -3.20
N THR A 198 -25.89 17.18 -2.22
CA THR A 198 -26.12 18.34 -1.37
C THR A 198 -24.79 18.85 -0.78
N VAL A 199 -24.83 20.05 -0.21
CA VAL A 199 -23.70 20.69 0.48
C VAL A 199 -24.25 21.69 1.52
N GLU A 200 -23.46 21.99 2.55
CA GLU A 200 -23.78 23.06 3.49
C GLU A 200 -23.85 24.43 2.78
N ALA A 201 -24.78 25.28 3.21
CA ALA A 201 -25.06 26.56 2.55
C ALA A 201 -23.83 27.48 2.44
N ASN A 202 -22.93 27.45 3.43
CA ASN A 202 -21.70 28.25 3.45
C ASN A 202 -20.80 28.03 2.23
N TYR A 203 -20.90 26.89 1.55
CA TYR A 203 -20.18 26.66 0.27
C TYR A 203 -20.46 27.75 -0.77
N PHE A 204 -21.67 28.31 -0.75
CA PHE A 204 -22.13 29.36 -1.66
C PHE A 204 -21.92 30.78 -1.13
N SER A 205 -21.28 30.91 0.05
CA SER A 205 -20.91 32.20 0.59
C SER A 205 -19.71 32.76 -0.16
N ARG A 206 -19.71 34.06 -0.47
CA ARG A 206 -18.56 34.78 -1.02
C ARG A 206 -18.46 36.13 -0.36
N ASN A 207 -17.29 36.47 0.20
CA ASN A 207 -17.08 37.72 0.93
C ASN A 207 -18.16 37.96 2.03
N GLY A 208 -18.60 36.88 2.69
CA GLY A 208 -19.64 36.93 3.72
C GLY A 208 -21.08 37.01 3.21
N VAL A 209 -21.31 37.02 1.89
CA VAL A 209 -22.65 37.05 1.29
C VAL A 209 -23.05 35.65 0.82
N LEU A 210 -24.11 35.10 1.40
CA LEU A 210 -24.67 33.81 1.02
C LEU A 210 -25.50 33.92 -0.27
N ASN A 211 -25.12 33.16 -1.31
CA ASN A 211 -25.86 33.08 -2.57
C ASN A 211 -26.27 31.64 -2.89
N PHE A 212 -27.12 31.06 -2.04
CA PHE A 212 -27.55 29.66 -2.19
C PHE A 212 -28.53 29.52 -3.37
N PRO A 213 -28.19 28.77 -4.43
CA PRO A 213 -28.97 28.76 -5.66
C PRO A 213 -30.11 27.73 -5.68
N LEU A 214 -30.15 26.83 -4.70
CA LEU A 214 -31.15 25.77 -4.59
C LEU A 214 -32.23 26.13 -3.55
N LYS A 215 -33.41 25.52 -3.65
CA LYS A 215 -34.41 25.65 -2.58
C LYS A 215 -33.95 24.88 -1.34
N GLU A 216 -34.45 25.26 -0.17
CA GLU A 216 -34.20 24.51 1.07
C GLU A 216 -34.63 23.04 0.91
N GLY A 217 -33.75 22.11 1.27
CA GLY A 217 -33.97 20.68 1.13
C GLY A 217 -33.96 20.14 -0.31
N GLN A 218 -33.74 20.98 -1.33
CA GLN A 218 -33.61 20.53 -2.71
C GLN A 218 -32.32 19.72 -2.89
N LEU A 219 -32.49 18.49 -3.36
CA LEU A 219 -31.39 17.63 -3.79
C LEU A 219 -31.17 17.79 -5.29
N VAL A 220 -29.93 17.57 -5.70
CA VAL A 220 -29.56 17.42 -7.11
C VAL A 220 -28.72 16.16 -7.26
N ARG A 221 -28.49 15.68 -8.47
CA ARG A 221 -27.67 14.48 -8.69
C ARG A 221 -26.19 14.72 -8.43
N SER A 222 -25.64 15.83 -8.94
CA SER A 222 -24.22 16.16 -8.75
C SER A 222 -24.02 17.67 -8.70
N LEU A 223 -23.82 18.21 -7.50
CA LEU A 223 -23.40 19.61 -7.35
C LEU A 223 -22.06 19.87 -8.03
N ARG A 224 -21.11 18.95 -7.90
CA ARG A 224 -19.76 19.09 -8.45
C ARG A 224 -19.76 19.21 -9.97
N SER A 225 -20.58 18.41 -10.67
CA SER A 225 -20.69 18.45 -12.14
C SER A 225 -21.67 19.50 -12.68
N SER A 226 -22.39 20.21 -11.79
CA SER A 226 -23.36 21.23 -12.17
C SER A 226 -22.70 22.58 -12.45
N PRO A 227 -23.45 23.57 -12.98
CA PRO A 227 -22.98 24.95 -13.10
C PRO A 227 -22.54 25.60 -11.77
N TYR A 228 -22.95 25.00 -10.64
CA TYR A 228 -22.66 25.50 -9.30
C TYR A 228 -21.32 25.00 -8.75
N GLY A 229 -20.74 23.97 -9.34
CA GLY A 229 -19.42 23.47 -8.99
C GLY A 229 -18.28 24.37 -9.49
N TYR A 230 -17.16 23.73 -9.85
CA TYR A 230 -16.03 24.39 -10.47
C TYR A 230 -16.20 24.39 -11.99
N VAL A 231 -16.40 25.57 -12.59
CA VAL A 231 -16.60 25.73 -14.03
C VAL A 231 -15.83 26.96 -14.51
N ASN A 232 -15.35 26.94 -15.75
CA ASN A 232 -14.75 28.13 -16.34
C ASN A 232 -15.80 29.25 -16.51
N SER A 233 -15.34 30.48 -16.58
CA SER A 233 -16.16 31.61 -16.98
C SER A 233 -16.65 31.46 -18.43
N SER A 234 -17.79 32.09 -18.76
CA SER A 234 -18.46 31.93 -20.06
C SER A 234 -17.66 32.46 -21.26
N ASN A 235 -16.64 33.29 -21.03
CA ASN A 235 -15.71 33.80 -22.04
C ASN A 235 -14.56 32.83 -22.37
N VAL A 236 -14.36 31.77 -21.57
CA VAL A 236 -13.36 30.74 -21.84
C VAL A 236 -13.97 29.66 -22.71
N VAL A 237 -13.62 29.68 -23.99
CA VAL A 237 -14.07 28.69 -24.99
C VAL A 237 -12.85 28.09 -25.65
N VAL A 238 -12.77 26.75 -25.63
CA VAL A 238 -11.72 25.97 -26.28
C VAL A 238 -12.39 25.09 -27.33
N ASN A 239 -11.86 25.10 -28.55
CA ASN A 239 -12.44 24.39 -29.69
C ASN A 239 -11.93 22.94 -29.73
N HIS A 240 -12.85 21.98 -29.78
CA HIS A 240 -12.57 20.54 -29.77
C HIS A 240 -12.61 19.84 -31.15
N ASP A 241 -12.65 20.56 -32.27
CA ASP A 241 -12.75 20.00 -33.62
C ASP A 241 -11.52 19.15 -34.01
N ASN A 242 -10.33 19.59 -33.63
CA ASN A 242 -9.06 18.88 -33.80
C ASN A 242 -8.04 19.40 -32.77
N LEU A 243 -6.87 18.74 -32.70
CA LEU A 243 -5.87 19.08 -31.69
C LEU A 243 -5.26 20.46 -31.92
N GLU A 244 -5.06 20.88 -33.18
CA GLU A 244 -4.54 22.19 -33.54
C GLU A 244 -5.46 23.30 -33.02
N ASN A 245 -6.76 23.22 -33.32
CA ASN A 245 -7.78 24.15 -32.84
C ASN A 245 -7.85 24.18 -31.31
N TYR A 246 -7.79 23.02 -30.65
CA TYR A 246 -7.77 22.91 -29.19
C TYR A 246 -6.60 23.69 -28.60
N VAL A 247 -5.39 23.46 -29.14
CA VAL A 247 -4.17 24.12 -28.69
C VAL A 247 -4.21 25.62 -28.95
N GLU A 248 -4.57 26.04 -30.17
CA GLU A 248 -4.55 27.45 -30.56
C GLU A 248 -5.57 28.28 -29.77
N THR A 249 -6.77 27.73 -29.55
CA THR A 249 -7.79 28.40 -28.73
C THR A 249 -7.40 28.44 -27.26
N LEU A 250 -6.82 27.37 -26.70
CA LEU A 250 -6.32 27.38 -25.32
C LEU A 250 -5.19 28.41 -25.12
N GLU A 251 -4.23 28.46 -26.05
CA GLU A 251 -3.18 29.49 -26.03
C GLU A 251 -3.78 30.91 -26.13
N PHE A 252 -4.82 31.08 -26.96
CA PHE A 252 -5.51 32.36 -27.07
C PHE A 252 -6.19 32.77 -25.75
N GLN A 253 -6.81 31.83 -25.02
CA GLN A 253 -7.40 32.13 -23.70
C GLN A 253 -6.35 32.61 -22.70
N VAL A 254 -5.12 32.06 -22.76
CA VAL A 254 -4.00 32.53 -21.93
C VAL A 254 -3.49 33.89 -22.39
N LYS A 255 -3.26 34.07 -23.70
CA LYS A 255 -2.74 35.34 -24.27
C LYS A 255 -3.71 36.52 -24.07
N SER A 256 -5.01 36.26 -24.08
CA SER A 256 -6.06 37.26 -23.83
C SER A 256 -6.29 37.57 -22.35
N GLY A 257 -5.62 36.86 -21.44
CA GLY A 257 -5.75 37.06 -19.99
C GLY A 257 -7.05 36.51 -19.40
N HIS A 258 -7.82 35.71 -20.16
CA HIS A 258 -8.98 35.00 -19.63
C HIS A 258 -8.57 33.82 -18.73
N LEU A 259 -7.40 33.24 -19.00
CA LEU A 259 -6.70 32.29 -18.14
C LEU A 259 -5.29 32.82 -17.90
N ILE A 260 -4.70 32.54 -16.73
CA ILE A 260 -3.30 32.88 -16.45
C ILE A 260 -2.34 31.84 -17.02
N ALA A 261 -2.78 30.59 -17.00
CA ALA A 261 -2.00 29.46 -17.45
C ALA A 261 -2.94 28.38 -17.98
N GLU A 262 -2.42 27.54 -18.88
CA GLU A 262 -3.17 26.42 -19.47
C GLU A 262 -3.71 25.46 -18.39
N LYS A 263 -2.98 25.30 -17.26
CA LYS A 263 -3.40 24.46 -16.13
C LYS A 263 -4.68 24.94 -15.42
N GLU A 264 -5.04 26.22 -15.58
CA GLU A 264 -6.26 26.80 -15.03
C GLU A 264 -7.51 26.34 -15.80
N PHE A 265 -7.38 25.99 -17.08
CA PHE A 265 -8.51 25.55 -17.91
C PHE A 265 -9.16 24.29 -17.33
N TYR A 266 -10.36 24.44 -16.78
CA TYR A 266 -11.11 23.33 -16.22
C TYR A 266 -11.87 22.59 -17.32
N SER A 267 -11.60 21.29 -17.47
CA SER A 267 -12.30 20.40 -18.40
C SER A 267 -12.41 19.03 -17.76
N ASN A 268 -13.51 18.33 -17.98
CA ASN A 268 -13.72 16.97 -17.45
C ASN A 268 -12.82 15.92 -18.13
N VAL A 269 -12.18 16.27 -19.25
CA VAL A 269 -11.09 15.50 -19.86
C VAL A 269 -9.95 16.43 -20.24
N ARG A 270 -8.72 16.05 -19.91
CA ARG A 270 -7.50 16.77 -20.30
C ARG A 270 -6.56 15.83 -21.07
N LEU A 271 -6.05 16.31 -22.19
CA LEU A 271 -5.02 15.61 -22.97
C LEU A 271 -3.66 15.87 -22.34
N ARG A 272 -2.89 14.81 -22.09
CA ARG A 272 -1.65 14.86 -21.31
C ARG A 272 -0.48 14.26 -22.09
N GLY A 273 0.72 14.45 -21.55
CA GLY A 273 1.97 13.99 -22.15
C GLY A 273 3.01 15.09 -22.38
N SER A 274 2.67 16.35 -22.12
CA SER A 274 3.59 17.48 -22.19
C SER A 274 3.17 18.59 -21.23
N LYS A 275 4.10 19.50 -20.89
CA LYS A 275 3.83 20.61 -19.95
C LYS A 275 3.00 21.72 -20.59
N LYS A 276 3.13 21.90 -21.90
CA LYS A 276 2.39 22.88 -22.69
C LYS A 276 1.54 22.19 -23.74
N ALA A 277 0.37 22.76 -24.03
CA ALA A 277 -0.57 22.24 -25.01
C ALA A 277 0.06 22.17 -26.42
N ARG A 278 0.83 23.18 -26.83
CA ARG A 278 1.53 23.21 -28.13
C ARG A 278 2.44 22.01 -28.36
N GLU A 279 3.13 21.56 -27.31
CA GLU A 279 4.05 20.43 -27.41
C GLU A 279 3.31 19.12 -27.73
N LEU A 280 2.00 19.02 -27.48
CA LEU A 280 1.18 17.86 -27.86
C LEU A 280 1.10 17.70 -29.39
N LEU A 281 1.17 18.79 -30.16
CA LEU A 281 1.21 18.74 -31.62
C LEU A 281 2.51 18.11 -32.12
N GLU A 282 3.61 18.30 -31.40
CA GLU A 282 4.94 17.82 -31.80
C GLU A 282 5.24 16.43 -31.27
N LYS A 283 4.95 16.18 -29.98
CA LYS A 283 5.28 14.93 -29.27
C LYS A 283 4.15 13.90 -29.27
N GLY A 284 2.93 14.33 -29.57
CA GLY A 284 1.73 13.51 -29.48
C GLY A 284 1.15 13.42 -28.07
N VAL A 285 -0.16 13.25 -27.99
CA VAL A 285 -0.88 12.99 -26.74
C VAL A 285 -0.49 11.61 -26.20
N GLN A 286 0.00 11.56 -24.97
CA GLN A 286 0.46 10.30 -24.35
C GLN A 286 -0.68 9.56 -23.63
N TYR A 287 -1.54 10.30 -22.92
CA TYR A 287 -2.68 9.76 -22.18
C TYR A 287 -3.77 10.83 -21.99
N ALA A 288 -4.93 10.43 -21.50
CA ALA A 288 -6.02 11.33 -21.11
C ALA A 288 -6.32 11.22 -19.60
N GLU A 289 -6.51 12.37 -18.96
CA GLU A 289 -6.92 12.51 -17.55
C GLU A 289 -8.42 12.85 -17.52
N PHE A 290 -9.23 12.00 -16.90
CA PHE A 290 -10.67 12.17 -16.78
C PHE A 290 -11.02 12.60 -15.35
N ARG A 291 -11.65 13.75 -15.19
CA ARG A 291 -11.85 14.44 -13.90
C ARG A 291 -13.31 14.47 -13.45
N LEU A 292 -14.18 13.70 -14.09
CA LEU A 292 -15.62 13.76 -13.87
C LEU A 292 -16.04 13.22 -12.49
N PHE A 293 -15.23 12.37 -11.86
CA PHE A 293 -15.71 11.45 -10.84
C PHE A 293 -15.76 12.08 -9.44
N ASP A 294 -16.93 11.99 -8.82
CA ASP A 294 -17.10 12.28 -7.40
C ASP A 294 -16.51 11.13 -6.56
N LEU A 295 -16.16 11.41 -5.31
CA LEU A 295 -15.85 10.40 -4.32
C LEU A 295 -17.12 9.64 -3.95
N ASN A 296 -17.13 8.31 -4.15
CA ASN A 296 -18.17 7.43 -3.63
C ASN A 296 -17.91 7.15 -2.13
N PRO A 297 -18.72 7.70 -1.19
CA PRO A 297 -18.44 7.60 0.24
C PRO A 297 -18.64 6.19 0.78
N LEU A 298 -19.42 5.36 0.09
CA LEU A 298 -19.70 3.98 0.48
C LEU A 298 -18.53 3.03 0.18
N GLU A 299 -17.54 3.51 -0.57
CA GLU A 299 -16.29 2.79 -0.84
C GLU A 299 -15.16 3.40 0.00
N PRO A 300 -14.33 2.57 0.67
CA PRO A 300 -13.31 3.07 1.61
C PRO A 300 -12.27 3.98 0.96
N TYR A 301 -12.04 3.81 -0.35
CA TYR A 301 -11.05 4.56 -1.13
C TYR A 301 -11.69 5.53 -2.13
N GLY A 302 -13.00 5.76 -2.04
CA GLY A 302 -13.74 6.69 -2.91
C GLY A 302 -14.17 6.12 -4.26
N ILE A 303 -13.76 4.91 -4.63
CA ILE A 303 -14.16 4.21 -5.86
C ILE A 303 -14.07 2.70 -5.67
N SER A 304 -15.00 1.96 -6.30
CA SER A 304 -14.97 0.49 -6.34
C SER A 304 -14.19 -0.02 -7.57
N LEU A 305 -13.69 -1.25 -7.52
CA LEU A 305 -13.03 -1.87 -8.69
C LEU A 305 -14.01 -1.99 -9.87
N ASP A 306 -15.27 -2.33 -9.60
CA ASP A 306 -16.27 -2.48 -10.65
C ASP A 306 -16.60 -1.15 -11.32
N ASP A 307 -16.66 -0.04 -10.56
CA ASP A 307 -16.85 1.29 -11.13
C ASP A 307 -15.62 1.73 -11.95
N ALA A 308 -14.41 1.46 -11.45
CA ALA A 308 -13.18 1.74 -12.19
C ALA A 308 -13.12 0.95 -13.52
N LYS A 309 -13.49 -0.33 -13.49
CA LYS A 309 -13.61 -1.18 -14.69
C LYS A 309 -14.71 -0.67 -15.63
N PHE A 310 -15.84 -0.26 -15.09
CA PHE A 310 -16.91 0.30 -15.91
C PHE A 310 -16.49 1.59 -16.60
N ILE A 311 -15.73 2.47 -15.93
CA ILE A 311 -15.15 3.66 -16.56
C ILE A 311 -14.27 3.24 -17.74
N HIS A 312 -13.35 2.29 -17.56
CA HIS A 312 -12.54 1.76 -18.68
C HIS A 312 -13.39 1.26 -19.84
N ILE A 313 -14.36 0.39 -19.56
CA ILE A 313 -15.30 -0.15 -20.54
C ILE A 313 -16.03 0.99 -21.29
N PHE A 314 -16.47 2.02 -20.56
CA PHE A 314 -17.13 3.17 -21.14
C PHE A 314 -16.20 3.97 -22.05
N LEU A 315 -14.94 4.18 -21.65
CA LEU A 315 -13.91 4.84 -22.47
C LEU A 315 -13.58 4.05 -23.74
N LEU A 316 -13.51 2.71 -23.66
CA LEU A 316 -13.41 1.86 -24.84
C LEU A 316 -14.65 2.01 -25.73
N GLY A 317 -15.84 2.10 -25.12
CA GLY A 317 -17.07 2.46 -25.80
C GLY A 317 -16.96 3.77 -26.59
N MET A 318 -16.39 4.81 -25.99
CA MET A 318 -16.20 6.11 -26.65
C MET A 318 -15.27 6.01 -27.87
N LEU A 319 -14.28 5.11 -27.85
CA LEU A 319 -13.46 4.81 -29.03
C LEU A 319 -14.17 3.95 -30.06
N TRP A 320 -15.04 3.05 -29.62
CA TRP A 320 -15.76 2.10 -30.47
C TRP A 320 -16.89 2.73 -31.28
N LEU A 321 -17.64 3.64 -30.65
CA LEU A 321 -18.74 4.37 -31.27
C LEU A 321 -18.25 5.22 -32.45
N ASP A 322 -19.18 5.58 -33.33
CA ASP A 322 -18.89 6.57 -34.38
C ASP A 322 -18.45 7.90 -33.75
N GLU A 323 -17.61 8.62 -34.48
CA GLU A 323 -17.07 9.89 -34.02
C GLU A 323 -18.17 10.95 -33.99
N THR A 324 -18.40 11.54 -32.82
CA THR A 324 -19.22 12.74 -32.69
C THR A 324 -18.33 13.93 -33.05
N SER A 325 -18.61 14.55 -34.19
CA SER A 325 -17.71 15.54 -34.79
C SER A 325 -17.92 16.93 -34.19
N GLY A 326 -16.89 17.38 -33.47
CA GLY A 326 -16.61 18.79 -33.24
C GLY A 326 -17.32 19.46 -32.06
N GLN A 327 -17.07 20.77 -31.93
CA GLN A 327 -17.48 21.61 -30.81
C GLN A 327 -18.98 21.54 -30.52
N LYS A 328 -19.81 21.39 -31.56
CA LYS A 328 -21.28 21.39 -31.44
C LYS A 328 -21.78 20.22 -30.58
N GLU A 329 -21.26 19.01 -30.81
CA GLU A 329 -21.64 17.83 -30.03
C GLU A 329 -21.11 17.92 -28.59
N VAL A 330 -19.90 18.47 -28.40
CA VAL A 330 -19.34 18.74 -27.07
C VAL A 330 -20.23 19.70 -26.27
N GLU A 331 -20.72 20.78 -26.88
CA GLU A 331 -21.64 21.71 -26.21
C GLU A 331 -23.00 21.07 -25.91
N LEU A 332 -23.54 20.23 -26.80
CA LEU A 332 -24.75 19.46 -26.51
C LEU A 332 -24.53 18.51 -25.32
N GLY A 333 -23.39 17.83 -25.28
CA GLY A 333 -22.99 16.98 -24.16
C GLY A 333 -22.93 17.74 -22.84
N LYS A 334 -22.36 18.96 -22.85
CA LYS A 334 -22.29 19.85 -21.68
C LYS A 334 -23.67 20.31 -21.21
N GLN A 335 -24.57 20.65 -22.14
CA GLN A 335 -25.96 21.00 -21.81
C GLN A 335 -26.67 19.83 -21.12
N ARG A 336 -26.54 18.61 -21.67
CA ARG A 336 -27.11 17.40 -21.07
C ARG A 336 -26.50 17.08 -19.71
N LEU A 337 -25.17 17.19 -19.59
CA LEU A 337 -24.46 17.04 -18.31
C LEU A 337 -25.06 17.95 -17.24
N TYR A 338 -25.22 19.24 -17.54
CA TYR A 338 -25.78 20.19 -16.58
C TYR A 338 -27.22 19.87 -16.22
N GLN A 339 -28.07 19.51 -17.20
CA GLN A 339 -29.43 19.09 -16.92
C GLN A 339 -29.46 17.85 -16.00
N VAL A 340 -28.73 16.79 -16.34
CA VAL A 340 -28.67 15.54 -15.56
C VAL A 340 -28.10 15.77 -14.17
N SER A 341 -27.10 16.65 -14.04
CA SER A 341 -26.50 16.98 -12.74
C SER A 341 -27.48 17.67 -11.78
N LEU A 342 -28.48 18.38 -12.32
CA LEU A 342 -29.47 19.15 -11.56
C LEU A 342 -30.79 18.39 -11.32
N GLU A 343 -30.98 17.24 -11.96
CA GLU A 343 -32.12 16.35 -11.70
C GLU A 343 -32.12 15.87 -10.24
N ASP A 344 -33.30 15.56 -9.70
CA ASP A 344 -33.42 14.89 -8.41
C ASP A 344 -32.83 13.46 -8.52
N PRO A 345 -31.96 13.02 -7.59
CA PRO A 345 -31.36 11.70 -7.66
C PRO A 345 -32.34 10.53 -7.71
N ARG A 346 -33.58 10.73 -7.22
CA ARG A 346 -34.64 9.72 -7.15
C ARG A 346 -35.36 9.54 -8.49
N ASP A 347 -35.26 10.52 -9.37
CA ASP A 347 -35.94 10.51 -10.67
C ASP A 347 -35.06 9.85 -11.73
N GLN A 348 -35.73 9.26 -12.74
CA GLN A 348 -35.08 8.85 -13.97
C GLN A 348 -34.60 10.08 -14.75
N THR A 349 -33.52 9.91 -15.51
CA THR A 349 -33.02 10.99 -16.35
C THR A 349 -33.89 11.23 -17.58
N ALA A 350 -34.00 12.50 -17.97
CA ALA A 350 -34.69 12.90 -19.20
C ALA A 350 -34.09 12.27 -20.47
N PHE A 351 -32.83 11.82 -20.41
CA PHE A 351 -32.11 11.24 -21.57
C PHE A 351 -31.97 9.72 -21.51
N ARG A 352 -32.83 9.05 -20.73
CA ARG A 352 -32.74 7.60 -20.48
C ARG A 352 -32.60 6.76 -21.76
N GLU A 353 -33.42 7.03 -22.77
CA GLU A 353 -33.38 6.28 -24.04
C GLU A 353 -32.02 6.35 -24.73
N GLU A 354 -31.37 7.53 -24.75
CA GLU A 354 -30.01 7.66 -25.28
C GLU A 354 -29.02 6.87 -24.44
N GLY A 355 -29.12 6.95 -23.11
CA GLY A 355 -28.24 6.22 -22.19
C GLY A 355 -28.35 4.70 -22.39
N GLU A 356 -29.57 4.18 -22.51
CA GLU A 356 -29.82 2.76 -22.75
C GLU A 356 -29.28 2.32 -24.11
N ALA A 357 -29.45 3.13 -25.15
CA ALA A 357 -28.92 2.85 -26.48
C ALA A 357 -27.39 2.81 -26.51
N ILE A 358 -26.72 3.73 -25.82
CA ILE A 358 -25.25 3.77 -25.73
C ILE A 358 -24.72 2.59 -24.91
N LEU A 359 -25.30 2.30 -23.75
CA LEU A 359 -24.86 1.15 -22.94
C LEU A 359 -25.12 -0.19 -23.63
N SER A 360 -26.21 -0.33 -24.39
CA SER A 360 -26.46 -1.53 -25.19
C SER A 360 -25.38 -1.74 -26.25
N GLN A 361 -24.95 -0.67 -26.94
CA GLN A 361 -23.84 -0.74 -27.89
C GLN A 361 -22.50 -1.09 -27.23
N ILE A 362 -22.27 -0.62 -26.01
CA ILE A 362 -21.08 -0.99 -25.22
C ILE A 362 -21.14 -2.47 -24.81
N ILE A 363 -22.30 -2.98 -24.39
CA ILE A 363 -22.48 -4.41 -24.09
C ILE A 363 -22.23 -5.26 -25.33
N ASP A 364 -22.72 -4.85 -26.49
CA ASP A 364 -22.49 -5.56 -27.75
C ASP A 364 -21.02 -5.48 -28.18
N MET A 365 -20.35 -4.34 -27.98
CA MET A 365 -18.89 -4.23 -28.15
C MET A 365 -18.16 -5.28 -27.30
N LEU A 366 -18.50 -5.40 -26.01
CA LEU A 366 -17.84 -6.36 -25.11
C LEU A 366 -17.97 -7.80 -25.61
N LYS A 367 -19.15 -8.18 -26.09
CA LYS A 367 -19.37 -9.50 -26.72
C LYS A 367 -18.51 -9.69 -27.96
N ILE A 368 -18.40 -8.66 -28.80
CA ILE A 368 -17.63 -8.72 -30.05
C ILE A 368 -16.12 -8.85 -29.78
N ILE A 369 -15.59 -8.14 -28.78
CA ILE A 369 -14.17 -8.17 -28.44
C ILE A 369 -13.79 -9.35 -27.54
N ASN A 370 -14.75 -10.22 -27.21
CA ASN A 370 -14.61 -11.32 -26.26
C ASN A 370 -14.03 -10.87 -24.92
N ALA A 371 -14.59 -9.78 -24.37
CA ALA A 371 -14.26 -9.34 -23.01
C ALA A 371 -14.71 -10.40 -21.98
N ASP A 372 -14.16 -10.32 -20.77
CA ASP A 372 -14.54 -11.24 -19.70
C ASP A 372 -16.02 -11.11 -19.29
N GLU A 373 -16.60 -12.19 -18.78
CA GLU A 373 -18.01 -12.22 -18.37
C GLU A 373 -18.35 -11.19 -17.30
N ARG A 374 -17.40 -10.84 -16.42
CA ARG A 374 -17.61 -9.83 -15.38
C ARG A 374 -17.76 -8.44 -16.01
N ALA A 375 -16.97 -8.10 -17.02
CA ALA A 375 -17.10 -6.82 -17.74
C ALA A 375 -18.50 -6.65 -18.38
N VAL A 376 -19.03 -7.70 -19.00
CA VAL A 376 -20.40 -7.70 -19.56
C VAL A 376 -21.43 -7.50 -18.45
N LYS A 377 -21.32 -8.28 -17.37
CA LYS A 377 -22.23 -8.20 -16.23
C LYS A 377 -22.22 -6.83 -15.55
N ILE A 378 -21.05 -6.21 -15.36
CA ILE A 378 -20.94 -4.84 -14.83
C ILE A 378 -21.73 -3.87 -15.71
N SER A 379 -21.62 -3.99 -17.04
CA SER A 379 -22.30 -3.10 -17.98
C SER A 379 -23.82 -3.31 -17.98
N GLU A 380 -24.28 -4.56 -17.85
CA GLU A 380 -25.70 -4.90 -17.69
C GLU A 380 -26.27 -4.36 -16.36
N GLU A 381 -25.51 -4.46 -15.25
CA GLU A 381 -25.87 -3.87 -13.96
C GLU A 381 -26.00 -2.34 -14.04
N LYS A 382 -25.15 -1.68 -14.85
CA LYS A 382 -25.22 -0.22 -15.09
C LYS A 382 -26.38 0.16 -16.01
N LEU A 383 -26.70 -0.66 -17.01
CA LEU A 383 -27.89 -0.49 -17.83
C LEU A 383 -29.16 -0.56 -16.97
N ALA A 384 -29.26 -1.53 -16.06
CA ALA A 384 -30.40 -1.65 -15.15
C ALA A 384 -30.56 -0.42 -14.22
N GLN A 385 -29.46 0.23 -13.83
CA GLN A 385 -29.48 1.45 -13.01
C GLN A 385 -30.12 2.66 -13.72
N LEU A 386 -30.12 2.72 -15.06
CA LEU A 386 -30.85 3.75 -15.81
C LEU A 386 -32.37 3.65 -15.61
N ALA A 387 -32.89 2.42 -15.51
CA ALA A 387 -34.30 2.18 -15.27
C ALA A 387 -34.69 2.33 -13.79
N GLU A 388 -33.79 2.02 -12.86
CA GLU A 388 -34.05 2.06 -11.42
C GLU A 388 -33.04 2.99 -10.70
N PRO A 389 -33.35 4.30 -10.57
CA PRO A 389 -32.45 5.28 -9.96
C PRO A 389 -32.01 4.93 -8.53
N SER A 390 -32.81 4.16 -7.78
CA SER A 390 -32.47 3.76 -6.41
C SER A 390 -31.26 2.80 -6.32
N LEU A 391 -30.82 2.22 -7.44
CA LEU A 391 -29.63 1.38 -7.54
C LEU A 391 -28.34 2.16 -7.86
N THR A 392 -28.46 3.41 -8.32
CA THR A 392 -27.31 4.30 -8.58
C THR A 392 -26.53 4.58 -7.29
N VAL A 393 -25.29 5.07 -7.41
CA VAL A 393 -24.49 5.49 -6.24
C VAL A 393 -25.26 6.50 -5.39
N ASN A 394 -25.86 7.49 -6.04
CA ASN A 394 -26.66 8.52 -5.40
C ASN A 394 -27.90 7.96 -4.69
N GLY A 395 -28.64 7.07 -5.35
CA GLY A 395 -29.83 6.43 -4.77
C GLY A 395 -29.51 5.61 -3.50
N LYS A 396 -28.37 4.91 -3.47
CA LYS A 396 -27.87 4.21 -2.28
C LYS A 396 -27.40 5.19 -1.21
N LEU A 397 -26.71 6.25 -1.61
CA LEU A 397 -26.15 7.26 -0.72
C LEU A 397 -27.25 8.04 0.03
N LEU A 398 -28.33 8.43 -0.65
CA LEU A 398 -29.44 9.14 -0.01
C LEU A 398 -30.06 8.34 1.13
N LYS A 399 -30.28 7.02 0.92
CA LYS A 399 -30.78 6.12 1.98
C LYS A 399 -29.84 6.11 3.19
N ALA A 400 -28.52 6.11 2.96
CA ALA A 400 -27.54 6.16 4.04
C ALA A 400 -27.54 7.52 4.76
N ILE A 401 -27.68 8.63 4.03
CA ILE A 401 -27.75 9.99 4.61
C ILE A 401 -29.00 10.12 5.49
N GLU A 402 -30.16 9.66 5.01
CA GLU A 402 -31.42 9.68 5.75
C GLU A 402 -31.34 8.84 7.03
N GLN A 403 -30.72 7.65 6.96
CA GLN A 403 -30.54 6.76 8.12
C GLN A 403 -29.66 7.36 9.21
N GLU A 404 -28.61 8.10 8.84
CA GLU A 404 -27.70 8.74 9.79
C GLU A 404 -28.18 10.13 10.23
N GLY A 405 -29.10 10.74 9.48
CA GLY A 405 -29.74 12.02 9.79
C GLY A 405 -29.11 13.25 9.13
N SER A 406 -27.85 13.18 8.66
CA SER A 406 -27.26 14.25 7.84
C SER A 406 -26.05 13.79 7.03
N TYR A 407 -25.74 14.55 5.97
CA TYR A 407 -24.55 14.36 5.12
C TYR A 407 -23.25 14.38 5.94
N LYS A 408 -23.10 15.36 6.83
CA LYS A 408 -21.93 15.51 7.70
C LYS A 408 -21.82 14.37 8.70
N ALA A 409 -22.92 13.97 9.35
CA ALA A 409 -22.92 12.87 10.31
C ALA A 409 -22.49 11.54 9.66
N LEU A 410 -23.01 11.24 8.47
CA LEU A 410 -22.58 10.07 7.70
C LEU A 410 -21.09 10.14 7.33
N GLY A 411 -20.60 11.30 6.91
CA GLY A 411 -19.17 11.50 6.62
C GLY A 411 -18.27 11.24 7.82
N VAL A 412 -18.64 11.72 9.01
CA VAL A 412 -17.89 11.47 10.25
C VAL A 412 -17.90 9.98 10.61
N LYS A 413 -19.06 9.32 10.53
CA LYS A 413 -19.19 7.90 10.83
C LYS A 413 -18.31 7.04 9.92
N LEU A 414 -18.38 7.27 8.61
CA LEU A 414 -17.60 6.54 7.61
C LEU A 414 -16.10 6.82 7.76
N ALA A 415 -15.70 8.09 7.96
CA ALA A 415 -14.30 8.46 8.19
C ALA A 415 -13.70 7.73 9.40
N LYS A 416 -14.44 7.66 10.52
CA LYS A 416 -14.05 6.90 11.72
C LYS A 416 -13.98 5.40 11.46
N GLN A 417 -14.97 4.84 10.74
CA GLN A 417 -15.00 3.43 10.37
C GLN A 417 -13.79 3.05 9.50
N TYR A 418 -13.47 3.84 8.48
CA TYR A 418 -12.35 3.56 7.58
C TYR A 418 -11.00 3.71 8.28
N LYS A 419 -10.84 4.71 9.15
CA LYS A 419 -9.64 4.79 10.01
C LYS A 419 -9.54 3.57 10.92
N ALA A 420 -10.62 3.18 11.61
CA ALA A 420 -10.60 1.98 12.45
C ALA A 420 -10.24 0.70 11.67
N LEU A 421 -10.75 0.55 10.44
CA LEU A 421 -10.40 -0.55 9.56
C LEU A 421 -8.89 -0.57 9.24
N ALA A 422 -8.30 0.59 8.92
CA ALA A 422 -6.87 0.71 8.66
C ALA A 422 -6.02 0.30 9.87
N PHE A 423 -6.49 0.47 11.11
CA PHE A 423 -5.76 0.08 12.32
C PHE A 423 -5.99 -1.38 12.76
N LYS A 424 -7.01 -2.07 12.22
CA LYS A 424 -7.36 -3.45 12.64
C LYS A 424 -6.20 -4.44 12.50
N ARG A 425 -5.41 -4.32 11.42
CA ARG A 425 -4.17 -5.09 11.19
C ARG A 425 -3.00 -4.13 10.98
N PHE A 426 -2.76 -3.23 11.92
CA PHE A 426 -1.77 -2.14 11.81
C PHE A 426 -0.34 -2.60 11.43
N TYR A 427 -0.01 -3.87 11.65
CA TYR A 427 1.27 -4.48 11.31
C TYR A 427 1.39 -4.95 9.85
N ALA A 428 0.30 -5.01 9.10
CA ALA A 428 0.25 -5.46 7.72
C ALA A 428 -0.22 -4.34 6.79
N LEU A 429 0.17 -4.38 5.52
CA LEU A 429 -0.33 -3.51 4.47
C LEU A 429 -1.30 -4.33 3.62
N SER A 430 -2.59 -4.03 3.72
CA SER A 430 -3.67 -4.93 3.28
C SER A 430 -3.62 -5.30 1.79
N ALA A 431 -3.19 -4.37 0.94
CA ALA A 431 -3.06 -4.56 -0.50
C ALA A 431 -1.97 -5.56 -0.92
N PHE A 432 -1.03 -5.86 -0.01
CA PHE A 432 0.15 -6.71 -0.23
C PHE A 432 0.27 -7.75 0.90
N ASP A 433 -0.86 -8.23 1.42
CA ASP A 433 -0.92 -9.11 2.60
C ASP A 433 -0.28 -10.49 2.39
N ASN A 434 -0.02 -10.85 1.13
CA ASN A 434 0.67 -12.04 0.66
C ASN A 434 2.20 -11.91 0.71
N MET A 435 2.74 -10.68 0.71
CA MET A 435 4.18 -10.43 0.88
C MET A 435 4.63 -10.70 2.31
N GLU A 436 5.93 -10.79 2.55
CA GLU A 436 6.47 -10.90 3.90
C GLU A 436 6.19 -9.62 4.71
N LEU A 437 5.89 -9.76 6.01
CA LEU A 437 5.61 -8.61 6.88
C LEU A 437 6.77 -7.60 6.95
N SER A 438 8.02 -8.07 6.84
CA SER A 438 9.20 -7.20 6.73
C SER A 438 9.14 -6.31 5.49
N THR A 439 8.79 -6.89 4.34
CA THR A 439 8.64 -6.17 3.07
C THR A 439 7.42 -5.23 3.11
N GLN A 440 6.31 -5.66 3.68
CA GLN A 440 5.13 -4.81 3.87
C GLN A 440 5.44 -3.59 4.76
N ALA A 441 6.19 -3.79 5.85
CA ALA A 441 6.63 -2.69 6.70
C ALA A 441 7.59 -1.74 5.98
N LEU A 442 8.50 -2.26 5.14
CA LEU A 442 9.35 -1.44 4.28
C LEU A 442 8.51 -0.63 3.28
N LEU A 443 7.56 -1.27 2.57
CA LEU A 443 6.64 -0.61 1.63
C LEU A 443 5.85 0.51 2.31
N PHE A 444 5.35 0.28 3.53
CA PHE A 444 4.68 1.32 4.31
C PHE A 444 5.56 2.56 4.49
N ASP A 445 6.81 2.36 4.92
CA ASP A 445 7.73 3.48 5.17
C ASP A 445 8.19 4.14 3.86
N LEU A 446 8.37 3.38 2.77
CA LEU A 446 8.68 3.91 1.44
C LEU A 446 7.55 4.78 0.89
N ILE A 447 6.29 4.34 1.02
CA ILE A 447 5.11 5.12 0.62
C ILE A 447 5.00 6.36 1.49
N GLN A 448 5.15 6.24 2.82
CA GLN A 448 5.10 7.37 3.75
C GLN A 448 6.19 8.41 3.44
N LYS A 449 7.38 7.97 3.04
CA LYS A 449 8.51 8.85 2.76
C LYS A 449 8.64 9.29 1.31
N GLY A 450 7.76 8.83 0.44
CA GLY A 450 7.73 9.25 -0.96
C GLY A 450 8.92 8.74 -1.78
N VAL A 451 9.41 7.54 -1.49
CA VAL A 451 10.40 6.86 -2.34
C VAL A 451 9.67 6.14 -3.47
N THR A 452 10.02 6.45 -4.72
CA THR A 452 9.39 5.79 -5.87
C THR A 452 9.72 4.30 -5.82
N THR A 453 8.70 3.46 -5.79
CA THR A 453 8.82 2.03 -5.57
C THR A 453 8.10 1.27 -6.68
N GLU A 454 8.80 0.33 -7.29
CA GLU A 454 8.28 -0.65 -8.22
C GLU A 454 8.45 -2.05 -7.62
N ILE A 455 7.38 -2.86 -7.67
CA ILE A 455 7.42 -4.26 -7.24
C ILE A 455 7.76 -5.08 -8.49
N LEU A 456 9.00 -5.57 -8.56
CA LEU A 456 9.50 -6.34 -9.71
C LEU A 456 9.01 -7.80 -9.66
N ASP A 457 9.07 -8.40 -8.46
CA ASP A 457 8.53 -9.73 -8.21
C ASP A 457 7.92 -9.75 -6.80
N GLU A 458 6.59 -9.82 -6.75
CA GLU A 458 5.84 -9.81 -5.51
C GLU A 458 6.05 -11.09 -4.69
N ASN A 459 6.26 -12.24 -5.34
CA ASN A 459 6.45 -13.52 -4.68
C ASN A 459 7.88 -13.65 -4.15
N ASP A 460 8.87 -13.25 -4.95
CA ASP A 460 10.29 -13.25 -4.56
C ASP A 460 10.68 -12.02 -3.71
N GLN A 461 9.72 -11.18 -3.32
CA GLN A 461 9.93 -10.02 -2.44
C GLN A 461 10.92 -8.99 -3.01
N PHE A 462 10.91 -8.79 -4.34
CA PHE A 462 11.90 -7.98 -5.04
C PHE A 462 11.35 -6.60 -5.40
N LEU A 463 12.02 -5.55 -4.89
CA LEU A 463 11.64 -4.15 -5.05
C LEU A 463 12.74 -3.37 -5.77
N ALA A 464 12.33 -2.45 -6.65
CA ALA A 464 13.18 -1.38 -7.17
C ALA A 464 12.77 -0.05 -6.54
N LEU A 465 13.72 0.62 -5.90
CA LEU A 465 13.52 1.83 -5.10
C LEU A 465 14.29 2.99 -5.73
N LYS A 466 13.61 4.06 -6.09
CA LYS A 466 14.19 5.23 -6.74
C LYS A 466 13.91 6.51 -5.95
N PHE A 467 14.96 7.29 -5.71
CA PHE A 467 14.88 8.63 -5.11
C PHE A 467 15.80 9.58 -5.86
N GLY A 468 15.23 10.61 -6.51
CA GLY A 468 15.96 11.41 -7.49
C GLY A 468 16.49 10.53 -8.62
N GLU A 469 17.79 10.58 -8.89
CA GLU A 469 18.46 9.71 -9.85
C GLU A 469 19.05 8.43 -9.23
N HIS A 470 19.00 8.28 -7.90
CA HIS A 470 19.54 7.12 -7.19
C HIS A 470 18.56 5.96 -7.23
N LEU A 471 19.02 4.78 -7.68
CA LEU A 471 18.23 3.55 -7.80
C LEU A 471 18.88 2.44 -6.95
N GLU A 472 18.07 1.79 -6.13
CA GLU A 472 18.45 0.67 -5.29
C GLU A 472 17.52 -0.51 -5.53
N TYR A 473 18.07 -1.72 -5.46
CA TYR A 473 17.30 -2.96 -5.50
C TYR A 473 17.32 -3.61 -4.12
N VAL A 474 16.15 -3.98 -3.62
CA VAL A 474 16.00 -4.57 -2.29
C VAL A 474 15.18 -5.85 -2.40
N LYS A 475 15.70 -6.93 -1.81
CA LYS A 475 15.01 -8.21 -1.69
C LYS A 475 14.70 -8.53 -0.22
N ASN A 476 13.53 -9.09 0.07
CA ASN A 476 13.10 -9.50 1.43
C ASN A 476 13.17 -8.36 2.48
N GLY A 477 13.11 -7.11 2.01
CA GLY A 477 13.14 -5.91 2.83
C GLY A 477 14.50 -5.47 3.36
N ASN A 478 15.53 -6.32 3.37
CA ASN A 478 16.82 -5.98 3.97
C ASN A 478 18.07 -6.53 3.23
N MET A 479 17.90 -7.26 2.13
CA MET A 479 19.03 -7.63 1.27
C MET A 479 19.28 -6.50 0.29
N THR A 480 20.44 -5.84 0.39
CA THR A 480 20.71 -4.58 -0.31
C THR A 480 22.03 -4.60 -1.09
N SER A 481 22.29 -3.56 -1.87
CA SER A 481 23.57 -3.33 -2.56
C SER A 481 24.76 -3.15 -1.61
N HIS A 482 24.52 -2.83 -0.33
CA HIS A 482 25.56 -2.61 0.67
C HIS A 482 26.12 -3.91 1.25
N ASP A 483 25.42 -5.03 1.09
CA ASP A 483 25.90 -6.34 1.52
C ASP A 483 26.86 -6.92 0.47
N GLN A 484 28.02 -7.43 0.93
CA GLN A 484 28.95 -8.07 0.01
C GLN A 484 28.37 -9.41 -0.45
N TYR A 485 28.52 -9.73 -1.75
CA TYR A 485 28.02 -10.99 -2.31
C TYR A 485 28.50 -12.24 -1.56
N ILE A 486 29.73 -12.19 -1.02
CA ILE A 486 30.30 -13.31 -0.27
C ILE A 486 29.67 -13.50 1.11
N SER A 487 29.08 -12.46 1.70
CA SER A 487 28.55 -12.49 3.07
C SER A 487 27.39 -13.47 3.24
N PRO A 488 26.35 -13.47 2.38
CA PRO A 488 25.32 -14.52 2.41
C PRO A 488 25.90 -15.94 2.27
N LEU A 489 26.89 -16.15 1.40
CA LEU A 489 27.51 -17.47 1.18
C LEU A 489 28.31 -17.95 2.41
N ILE A 490 28.98 -17.03 3.11
CA ILE A 490 29.66 -17.31 4.38
C ILE A 490 28.62 -17.71 5.43
N MET A 491 27.53 -16.93 5.56
CA MET A 491 26.50 -17.11 6.59
C MET A 491 25.60 -18.34 6.37
N GLU A 492 25.32 -18.70 5.11
CA GLU A 492 24.60 -19.94 4.77
C GLU A 492 25.38 -21.18 5.20
N ASN A 493 26.71 -21.09 5.20
CA ASN A 493 27.59 -22.19 5.59
C ASN A 493 28.07 -22.05 7.04
N LYS A 494 27.37 -22.73 7.97
CA LYS A 494 27.66 -22.70 9.41
C LYS A 494 29.12 -23.02 9.76
N VAL A 495 29.78 -23.89 8.97
CA VAL A 495 31.21 -24.23 9.14
C VAL A 495 32.11 -23.03 8.78
N VAL A 496 31.86 -22.41 7.64
CA VAL A 496 32.66 -21.26 7.18
C VAL A 496 32.45 -20.07 8.11
N THR A 497 31.20 -19.78 8.48
CA THR A 497 30.86 -18.76 9.49
C THR A 497 31.71 -18.93 10.74
N LYS A 498 31.73 -20.13 11.33
CA LYS A 498 32.53 -20.40 12.53
C LYS A 498 34.02 -20.23 12.32
N LYS A 499 34.57 -20.71 11.20
CA LYS A 499 36.00 -20.57 10.89
C LYS A 499 36.41 -19.10 10.76
N VAL A 500 35.57 -18.28 10.13
CA VAL A 500 35.82 -16.84 10.00
C VAL A 500 35.72 -16.14 11.36
N LEU A 501 34.68 -16.42 12.14
CA LEU A 501 34.51 -15.85 13.48
C LEU A 501 35.61 -16.26 14.46
N SER A 502 36.02 -17.52 14.44
CA SER A 502 37.13 -18.03 15.26
C SER A 502 38.45 -17.34 14.91
N LYS A 503 38.74 -17.15 13.61
CA LYS A 503 39.94 -16.42 13.16
C LYS A 503 39.91 -14.95 13.55
N ALA A 504 38.74 -14.34 13.63
CA ALA A 504 38.54 -12.97 14.11
C ALA A 504 38.59 -12.85 15.64
N GLY A 505 38.77 -13.95 16.38
CA GLY A 505 38.91 -13.96 17.84
C GLY A 505 37.60 -13.99 18.61
N PHE A 506 36.47 -14.24 17.95
CA PHE A 506 35.18 -14.37 18.63
C PHE A 506 35.03 -15.74 19.31
N ASN A 507 34.30 -15.76 20.43
CA ASN A 507 33.94 -16.98 21.13
C ASN A 507 32.94 -17.78 20.32
N VAL A 508 33.40 -18.85 19.66
CA VAL A 508 32.54 -19.82 18.97
C VAL A 508 32.69 -21.20 19.61
N PRO A 509 31.60 -21.97 19.75
CA PRO A 509 31.69 -23.31 20.31
C PRO A 509 32.50 -24.21 19.39
N LYS A 510 33.42 -24.99 19.98
CA LYS A 510 34.24 -25.95 19.24
C LYS A 510 33.31 -26.97 18.58
N SER A 511 33.64 -27.33 17.34
CA SER A 511 32.83 -28.20 16.50
C SER A 511 33.71 -29.25 15.85
N LEU A 512 33.22 -30.49 15.79
CA LEU A 512 33.75 -31.54 14.94
C LEU A 512 32.72 -31.88 13.86
N GLU A 513 33.19 -32.01 12.63
CA GLU A 513 32.39 -32.26 11.44
C GLU A 513 32.58 -33.69 10.98
N PHE A 514 31.49 -34.33 10.55
CA PHE A 514 31.47 -35.72 10.11
C PHE A 514 30.72 -35.84 8.80
N THR A 515 31.27 -36.62 7.87
CA THR A 515 30.67 -36.88 6.55
C THR A 515 30.05 -38.28 6.44
N SER A 516 30.17 -39.09 7.48
CA SER A 516 29.52 -40.40 7.59
C SER A 516 29.10 -40.70 9.03
N ILE A 517 28.04 -41.51 9.18
CA ILE A 517 27.53 -41.96 10.48
C ILE A 517 28.60 -42.79 11.20
N GLU A 518 29.29 -43.67 10.49
CA GLU A 518 30.32 -44.55 11.05
C GLU A 518 31.47 -43.73 11.63
N GLN A 519 31.90 -42.69 10.91
CA GLN A 519 32.93 -41.77 11.37
C GLN A 519 32.47 -41.05 12.65
N ALA A 520 31.27 -40.47 12.66
CA ALA A 520 30.76 -39.76 13.83
C ALA A 520 30.65 -40.69 15.07
N VAL A 521 30.09 -41.88 14.88
CA VAL A 521 29.90 -42.87 15.95
C VAL A 521 31.25 -43.40 16.47
N ALA A 522 32.27 -43.54 15.62
CA ALA A 522 33.61 -43.90 16.05
C ALA A 522 34.25 -42.84 16.98
N HIS A 523 33.83 -41.57 16.87
CA HIS A 523 34.32 -40.48 17.70
C HIS A 523 33.51 -40.27 18.99
N TYR A 524 32.56 -41.15 19.32
CA TYR A 524 31.72 -41.07 20.52
C TYR A 524 32.52 -40.78 21.81
N ALA A 525 33.67 -41.43 21.98
CA ALA A 525 34.51 -41.29 23.18
C ALA A 525 35.01 -39.85 23.43
N LEU A 526 35.01 -38.97 22.41
CA LEU A 526 35.37 -37.56 22.56
C LEU A 526 34.25 -36.70 23.17
N PHE A 527 33.01 -37.22 23.17
CA PHE A 527 31.79 -36.52 23.56
C PHE A 527 31.11 -37.15 24.78
N GLU A 528 31.50 -38.36 25.17
CA GLU A 528 30.98 -39.04 26.36
C GLU A 528 31.13 -38.14 27.60
N GLY A 529 30.03 -37.96 28.34
CA GLY A 529 29.96 -37.09 29.52
C GLY A 529 30.01 -35.59 29.24
N ARG A 530 30.19 -35.15 27.99
CA ARG A 530 30.19 -33.71 27.62
C ARG A 530 28.83 -33.27 27.11
N SER A 531 28.41 -32.08 27.52
CA SER A 531 27.20 -31.46 26.99
C SER A 531 27.46 -31.00 25.57
N VAL A 532 26.70 -31.56 24.61
CA VAL A 532 26.90 -31.29 23.18
C VAL A 532 25.59 -31.03 22.46
N VAL A 533 25.70 -30.34 21.33
CA VAL A 533 24.62 -30.14 20.35
C VAL A 533 25.02 -30.88 19.07
N ILE A 534 24.15 -31.77 18.60
CA ILE A 534 24.30 -32.47 17.33
C ILE A 534 23.34 -31.82 16.35
N LYS A 535 23.86 -31.34 15.22
CA LYS A 535 23.04 -30.67 14.20
C LYS A 535 23.56 -30.90 12.78
N PRO A 536 22.68 -30.84 11.77
CA PRO A 536 23.09 -30.91 10.36
C PRO A 536 23.77 -29.60 9.93
N LYS A 537 24.60 -29.65 8.88
CA LYS A 537 25.35 -28.48 8.38
C LYS A 537 24.44 -27.37 7.84
N SER A 538 23.45 -27.72 7.03
CA SER A 538 22.56 -26.79 6.34
C SER A 538 21.09 -27.16 6.57
N THR A 539 20.56 -26.82 7.75
CA THR A 539 19.13 -26.95 8.05
C THR A 539 18.52 -25.73 8.70
N ASN A 540 17.22 -25.58 8.45
CA ASN A 540 16.35 -24.54 8.99
C ASN A 540 15.37 -25.14 10.02
N TYR A 541 14.77 -24.29 10.84
CA TYR A 541 13.67 -24.63 11.78
C TYR A 541 13.97 -25.66 12.87
N GLY A 542 15.25 -26.00 13.08
CA GLY A 542 15.65 -26.96 14.11
C GLY A 542 15.44 -28.42 13.73
N LEU A 543 15.17 -28.73 12.46
CA LEU A 543 15.10 -30.11 11.98
C LEU A 543 16.47 -30.79 12.08
N GLY A 544 16.47 -32.03 12.56
CA GLY A 544 17.68 -32.81 12.74
C GLY A 544 18.56 -32.40 13.95
N ILE A 545 18.12 -31.45 14.78
CA ILE A 545 18.92 -30.96 15.93
C ILE A 545 18.59 -31.76 17.19
N THR A 546 19.62 -32.29 17.86
CA THR A 546 19.52 -32.95 19.16
C THR A 546 20.45 -32.29 20.17
N ILE A 547 19.96 -32.01 21.38
CA ILE A 547 20.70 -31.31 22.44
C ILE A 547 20.86 -32.24 23.66
N PHE A 548 22.10 -32.53 24.03
CA PHE A 548 22.45 -33.27 25.24
C PHE A 548 22.91 -32.30 26.35
N LYS A 549 21.96 -31.71 27.09
CA LYS A 549 22.27 -30.72 28.14
C LYS A 549 23.06 -31.30 29.31
N GLN A 550 22.74 -32.52 29.72
CA GLN A 550 23.34 -33.22 30.88
C GLN A 550 24.58 -34.05 30.50
N GLY A 551 25.03 -33.93 29.25
CA GLY A 551 26.10 -34.76 28.70
C GLY A 551 25.58 -35.99 27.95
N VAL A 552 26.41 -36.51 27.05
CA VAL A 552 26.10 -37.75 26.32
C VAL A 552 26.44 -38.95 27.21
N THR A 553 25.43 -39.60 27.78
CA THR A 553 25.61 -40.71 28.74
C THR A 553 25.46 -42.09 28.11
N HIS A 554 24.77 -42.19 26.97
CA HIS A 554 24.52 -43.46 26.29
C HIS A 554 24.93 -43.37 24.81
N ARG A 555 25.71 -44.35 24.37
CA ARG A 555 26.18 -44.44 22.98
C ARG A 555 25.03 -44.60 21.99
N GLU A 556 23.98 -45.34 22.35
CA GLU A 556 22.81 -45.58 21.50
C GLU A 556 22.05 -44.28 21.21
N ASP A 557 21.87 -43.43 22.21
CA ASP A 557 21.22 -42.12 22.04
C ASP A 557 22.06 -41.19 21.16
N PHE A 558 23.38 -41.23 21.30
CA PHE A 558 24.30 -40.49 20.43
C PHE A 558 24.19 -40.95 18.96
N VAL A 559 24.21 -42.27 18.73
CA VAL A 559 24.07 -42.85 17.37
C VAL A 559 22.75 -42.42 16.76
N LYS A 560 21.65 -42.52 17.50
CA LYS A 560 20.31 -42.12 17.02
C LYS A 560 20.24 -40.63 16.71
N ALA A 561 20.84 -39.79 17.54
CA ALA A 561 20.91 -38.35 17.30
C ALA A 561 21.72 -38.00 16.04
N ILE A 562 22.83 -38.70 15.81
CA ILE A 562 23.64 -38.59 14.58
C ILE A 562 22.82 -39.05 13.36
N GLU A 563 22.13 -40.18 13.43
CA GLU A 563 21.27 -40.67 12.35
C GLU A 563 20.16 -39.70 12.00
N ILE A 564 19.51 -39.11 13.02
CA ILE A 564 18.48 -38.08 12.84
C ILE A 564 19.06 -36.87 12.09
N ALA A 565 20.27 -36.42 12.45
CA ALA A 565 20.91 -35.30 11.78
C ALA A 565 21.30 -35.63 10.32
N PHE A 566 21.81 -36.84 10.04
CA PHE A 566 22.19 -37.28 8.70
C PHE A 566 21.01 -37.55 7.76
N ARG A 567 19.79 -37.69 8.30
CA ARG A 567 18.57 -37.72 7.46
C ARG A 567 18.29 -36.37 6.81
N GLU A 568 18.76 -35.29 7.43
CA GLU A 568 18.51 -33.93 6.98
C GLU A 568 19.68 -33.34 6.16
N ASP A 569 20.91 -33.84 6.34
CA ASP A 569 22.09 -33.35 5.61
C ASP A 569 23.14 -34.45 5.39
N LYS A 570 23.98 -34.30 4.37
CA LYS A 570 25.12 -35.17 4.09
C LYS A 570 26.31 -34.93 5.03
N GLU A 571 26.32 -33.80 5.72
CA GLU A 571 27.34 -33.44 6.70
C GLU A 571 26.69 -33.04 8.03
N VAL A 572 27.19 -33.62 9.13
CA VAL A 572 26.70 -33.39 10.49
C VAL A 572 27.82 -32.86 11.35
N MET A 573 27.47 -31.98 12.29
CA MET A 573 28.40 -31.43 13.26
C MET A 573 27.96 -31.71 14.70
N VAL A 574 28.97 -31.95 15.54
CA VAL A 574 28.82 -32.08 17.00
C VAL A 574 29.59 -30.95 17.65
N GLU A 575 28.88 -30.16 18.47
CA GLU A 575 29.38 -28.91 19.04
C GLU A 575 29.27 -28.88 20.56
N ASP A 576 30.13 -28.10 21.21
CA ASP A 576 29.98 -27.81 22.64
C ASP A 576 28.65 -27.10 22.92
N TYR A 577 27.90 -27.59 23.91
CA TYR A 577 26.69 -26.93 24.39
C TYR A 577 27.05 -25.69 25.19
N LEU A 578 26.52 -24.53 24.79
CA LEU A 578 26.63 -23.29 25.56
C LEU A 578 25.44 -23.15 26.50
N VAL A 579 25.74 -22.82 27.75
CA VAL A 579 24.74 -22.52 28.78
C VAL A 579 24.48 -21.02 28.78
N GLY A 580 23.22 -20.62 28.73
CA GLY A 580 22.80 -19.23 28.82
C GLY A 580 21.48 -18.98 28.11
N THR A 581 21.12 -17.70 28.00
CA THR A 581 19.92 -17.27 27.29
C THR A 581 20.30 -16.82 25.88
N GLU A 582 19.54 -17.24 24.89
CA GLU A 582 19.75 -16.86 23.50
C GLU A 582 19.11 -15.49 23.21
N TYR A 583 19.90 -14.58 22.64
CA TYR A 583 19.48 -13.26 22.22
C TYR A 583 19.83 -13.02 20.75
N ARG A 584 18.86 -12.49 20.00
CA ARG A 584 19.04 -12.09 18.60
C ARG A 584 19.29 -10.59 18.52
N PHE A 585 20.46 -10.22 18.01
CA PHE A 585 20.88 -8.86 17.74
C PHE A 585 20.61 -8.53 16.28
N PHE A 586 20.03 -7.37 16.01
CA PHE A 586 19.90 -6.82 14.67
C PHE A 586 20.95 -5.71 14.50
N VAL A 587 21.91 -5.96 13.63
CA VAL A 587 23.01 -5.05 13.31
C VAL A 587 22.76 -4.43 11.95
N LEU A 588 22.92 -3.11 11.87
CA LEU A 588 22.90 -2.34 10.63
C LEU A 588 24.13 -1.42 10.58
N GLY A 589 25.01 -1.65 9.62
CA GLY A 589 26.29 -0.96 9.54
C GLY A 589 27.12 -1.19 10.79
N ASP A 590 27.45 -0.09 11.48
CA ASP A 590 28.32 -0.09 12.66
C ASP A 590 27.53 -0.04 13.98
N GLU A 591 26.21 -0.27 13.96
CA GLU A 591 25.33 -0.14 15.13
C GLU A 591 24.44 -1.38 15.32
N THR A 592 24.25 -1.81 16.56
CA THR A 592 23.17 -2.73 16.93
C THR A 592 21.89 -1.92 17.18
N LEU A 593 20.91 -2.06 16.29
CA LEU A 593 19.66 -1.30 16.36
C LEU A 593 18.61 -1.93 17.28
N ALA A 594 18.66 -3.25 17.45
CA ALA A 594 17.72 -3.96 18.31
C ALA A 594 18.31 -5.26 18.86
N VAL A 595 17.84 -5.66 20.05
CA VAL A 595 18.12 -6.95 20.67
C VAL A 595 16.81 -7.58 21.09
N LEU A 596 16.61 -8.85 20.76
CA LEU A 596 15.37 -9.58 21.01
C LEU A 596 15.65 -10.88 21.76
N LEU A 597 14.88 -11.11 22.81
CA LEU A 597 14.76 -12.41 23.46
C LEU A 597 13.55 -13.14 22.89
N ARG A 598 13.72 -14.43 22.62
CA ARG A 598 12.62 -15.33 22.26
C ARG A 598 12.36 -16.28 23.41
N VAL A 599 11.12 -16.32 23.90
CA VAL A 599 10.71 -17.28 24.93
C VAL A 599 9.73 -18.29 24.37
N PRO A 600 9.76 -19.55 24.85
CA PRO A 600 8.80 -20.57 24.44
C PRO A 600 7.36 -20.16 24.71
N ALA A 601 6.43 -20.75 23.95
CA ALA A 601 5.00 -20.52 24.15
C ALA A 601 4.63 -20.77 25.62
N ASN A 602 3.92 -19.83 26.24
CA ASN A 602 3.66 -19.86 27.68
C ASN A 602 2.38 -19.09 28.04
N VAL A 603 1.90 -19.29 29.25
CA VAL A 603 0.95 -18.41 29.93
C VAL A 603 1.38 -18.21 31.39
N ILE A 604 0.94 -17.11 32.00
CA ILE A 604 1.19 -16.82 33.42
C ILE A 604 -0.10 -17.05 34.19
N GLY A 605 -0.04 -17.89 35.22
CA GLY A 605 -1.17 -18.14 36.12
C GLY A 605 -1.61 -16.87 36.83
N ASP A 606 -2.93 -16.70 36.95
CA ASP A 606 -3.56 -15.64 37.75
C ASP A 606 -4.27 -16.18 38.99
N GLY A 607 -4.13 -17.48 39.27
CA GLY A 607 -4.81 -18.19 40.36
C GLY A 607 -6.32 -18.37 40.17
N LYS A 608 -6.89 -17.98 39.02
CA LYS A 608 -8.34 -17.98 38.75
C LYS A 608 -8.72 -18.72 37.48
N ASN A 609 -8.02 -18.44 36.39
CA ASN A 609 -8.31 -18.97 35.06
C ASN A 609 -7.55 -20.27 34.80
N THR A 610 -8.19 -21.18 34.06
CA THR A 610 -7.52 -22.39 33.60
C THR A 610 -6.45 -22.07 32.56
N VAL A 611 -5.49 -22.97 32.34
CA VAL A 611 -4.50 -22.84 31.25
C VAL A 611 -5.18 -22.58 29.91
N ARG A 612 -6.26 -23.31 29.60
CA ARG A 612 -7.07 -23.10 28.40
C ARG A 612 -7.57 -21.66 28.30
N LYS A 613 -8.14 -21.13 29.38
CA LYS A 613 -8.68 -19.77 29.38
C LYS A 613 -7.59 -18.71 29.27
N LEU A 614 -6.45 -18.92 29.91
CA LEU A 614 -5.28 -18.04 29.79
C LEU A 614 -4.73 -18.02 28.36
N VAL A 615 -4.70 -19.16 27.67
CA VAL A 615 -4.33 -19.25 26.26
C VAL A 615 -5.31 -18.50 25.38
N GLU A 616 -6.62 -18.66 25.59
CA GLU A 616 -7.65 -17.89 24.88
C GLU A 616 -7.45 -16.38 25.06
N ILE A 617 -7.22 -15.93 26.29
CA ILE A 617 -6.97 -14.51 26.60
C ILE A 617 -5.70 -14.03 25.88
N LYS A 618 -4.59 -14.77 25.97
CA LYS A 618 -3.33 -14.39 25.30
C LYS A 618 -3.47 -14.34 23.78
N ASN A 619 -4.33 -15.19 23.20
CA ASN A 619 -4.65 -15.20 21.77
C ASN A 619 -5.59 -14.07 21.32
N THR A 620 -6.14 -13.26 22.24
CA THR A 620 -6.89 -12.04 21.88
C THR A 620 -5.99 -10.86 21.48
N ASP A 621 -4.67 -10.98 21.71
CA ASP A 621 -3.69 -10.01 21.25
C ASP A 621 -3.79 -9.82 19.73
N PRO A 622 -3.97 -8.58 19.22
CA PRO A 622 -4.14 -8.33 17.80
C PRO A 622 -2.93 -8.76 16.95
N LEU A 623 -1.74 -8.87 17.54
CA LEU A 623 -0.55 -9.36 16.86
C LEU A 623 -0.57 -10.88 16.62
N ARG A 624 -1.48 -11.62 17.28
CA ARG A 624 -1.64 -13.07 17.12
C ARG A 624 -2.67 -13.42 16.07
N GLY A 625 -2.18 -14.03 14.99
CA GLY A 625 -3.00 -14.53 13.90
C GLY A 625 -2.79 -16.02 13.64
N ASP A 626 -3.55 -16.50 12.66
CA ASP A 626 -3.43 -17.85 12.11
C ASP A 626 -2.46 -17.81 10.93
N GLY A 627 -1.45 -18.67 10.94
CA GLY A 627 -0.45 -18.78 9.85
C GLY A 627 0.76 -17.84 9.98
N SER A 628 1.41 -17.55 8.84
CA SER A 628 2.64 -16.73 8.73
C SER A 628 2.38 -15.23 8.50
N ARG A 629 1.11 -14.80 8.50
CA ARG A 629 0.68 -13.43 8.11
C ARG A 629 0.46 -12.48 9.29
N SER A 630 0.96 -12.85 10.47
CA SER A 630 0.91 -12.06 11.70
C SER A 630 2.25 -12.13 12.41
N PRO A 631 2.65 -11.06 13.15
CA PRO A 631 3.94 -11.05 13.84
C PRO A 631 4.08 -12.18 14.86
N LEU A 632 2.99 -12.52 15.54
CA LEU A 632 2.92 -13.62 16.49
C LEU A 632 1.93 -14.68 16.00
N LYS A 633 2.18 -15.93 16.35
CA LYS A 633 1.25 -17.03 16.09
C LYS A 633 0.35 -17.26 17.30
N LYS A 634 -0.92 -17.59 17.07
CA LYS A 634 -1.77 -18.09 18.14
C LYS A 634 -1.18 -19.38 18.76
N ILE A 635 -1.32 -19.48 20.07
CA ILE A 635 -0.95 -20.65 20.85
C ILE A 635 -2.07 -21.68 20.71
N ALA A 636 -1.72 -22.90 20.31
CA ALA A 636 -2.64 -24.03 20.27
C ALA A 636 -2.34 -24.98 21.44
N LEU A 637 -3.36 -25.66 21.97
CA LEU A 637 -3.19 -26.74 22.94
C LEU A 637 -3.28 -28.10 22.23
N GLY A 638 -2.33 -28.36 21.34
CA GLY A 638 -2.21 -29.64 20.64
C GLY A 638 -1.45 -30.68 21.45
N ASP A 639 -1.24 -31.87 20.88
CA ASP A 639 -0.64 -33.00 21.60
C ASP A 639 0.73 -32.69 22.23
N ILE A 640 1.57 -31.91 21.54
CA ILE A 640 2.89 -31.54 22.05
C ILE A 640 2.76 -30.61 23.26
N GLU A 641 1.87 -29.62 23.20
CA GLU A 641 1.60 -28.72 24.33
C GLU A 641 0.98 -29.47 25.52
N LEU A 642 0.11 -30.46 25.26
CA LEU A 642 -0.46 -31.31 26.31
C LEU A 642 0.61 -32.16 27.01
N LEU A 643 1.59 -32.68 26.27
CA LEU A 643 2.74 -33.40 26.85
C LEU A 643 3.57 -32.47 27.74
N GLN A 644 3.85 -31.24 27.28
CA GLN A 644 4.58 -30.25 28.08
C GLN A 644 3.83 -29.86 29.35
N LEU A 645 2.51 -29.73 29.31
CA LEU A 645 1.70 -29.50 30.50
C LEU A 645 1.79 -30.68 31.47
N LYS A 646 1.70 -31.91 30.96
CA LYS A 646 1.78 -33.13 31.77
C LYS A 646 3.13 -33.24 32.49
N GLU A 647 4.24 -32.88 31.84
CA GLU A 647 5.57 -32.83 32.48
C GLU A 647 5.63 -31.85 33.66
N GLN A 648 4.81 -30.79 33.64
CA GLN A 648 4.67 -29.83 34.74
C GLN A 648 3.59 -30.22 35.76
N GLY A 649 2.97 -31.41 35.62
CA GLY A 649 1.87 -31.85 36.47
C GLY A 649 0.57 -31.07 36.26
N LEU A 650 0.41 -30.42 35.10
CA LEU A 650 -0.75 -29.60 34.75
C LEU A 650 -1.57 -30.24 33.63
N THR A 651 -2.81 -29.80 33.50
CA THR A 651 -3.74 -30.10 32.40
C THR A 651 -4.30 -28.78 31.85
N PRO A 652 -4.93 -28.79 30.66
CA PRO A 652 -5.61 -27.59 30.14
C PRO A 652 -6.61 -26.95 31.10
N ASP A 653 -7.23 -27.76 31.96
CA ASP A 653 -8.27 -27.35 32.90
C ASP A 653 -7.71 -27.06 34.30
N SER A 654 -6.41 -27.23 34.51
CA SER A 654 -5.73 -26.81 35.73
C SER A 654 -5.71 -25.29 35.84
N VAL A 655 -5.85 -24.77 37.06
CA VAL A 655 -5.71 -23.34 37.39
C VAL A 655 -4.31 -23.12 37.97
N PRO A 656 -3.36 -22.55 37.21
CA PRO A 656 -2.00 -22.32 37.70
C PRO A 656 -1.99 -21.24 38.78
N GLN A 657 -1.05 -21.35 39.73
CA GLN A 657 -0.92 -20.37 40.80
C GLN A 657 -0.60 -18.97 40.24
N ALA A 658 -0.99 -17.93 40.96
CA ALA A 658 -0.67 -16.55 40.56
C ALA A 658 0.85 -16.38 40.41
N GLY A 659 1.29 -15.93 39.23
CA GLY A 659 2.71 -15.76 38.88
C GLY A 659 3.42 -17.03 38.39
N GLN A 660 2.77 -18.19 38.41
CA GLN A 660 3.35 -19.43 37.87
C GLN A 660 3.44 -19.34 36.35
N ILE A 661 4.65 -19.45 35.79
CA ILE A 661 4.85 -19.57 34.35
C ILE A 661 4.55 -21.01 33.94
N VAL A 662 3.58 -21.19 33.06
CA VAL A 662 3.23 -22.47 32.46
C VAL A 662 3.79 -22.51 31.06
N GLN A 663 4.80 -23.35 30.86
CA GLN A 663 5.45 -23.52 29.57
C GLN A 663 4.64 -24.51 28.69
N LEU A 664 4.40 -24.16 27.43
CA LEU A 664 3.61 -24.97 26.50
C LEU A 664 4.49 -25.60 25.42
N ARG A 665 5.68 -25.04 25.18
CA ARG A 665 6.66 -25.56 24.21
C ARG A 665 8.05 -25.59 24.83
N ALA A 666 8.88 -26.53 24.40
CA ALA A 666 10.29 -26.56 24.79
C ALA A 666 11.17 -25.61 23.95
N ASN A 667 10.77 -25.30 22.71
CA ASN A 667 11.48 -24.40 21.80
C ASN A 667 10.95 -22.96 21.89
N SER A 668 11.83 -21.99 21.69
CA SER A 668 11.54 -20.54 21.74
C SER A 668 11.00 -19.97 20.42
N ASN A 669 10.52 -20.82 19.50
CA ASN A 669 10.11 -20.36 18.18
C ASN A 669 8.79 -19.57 18.22
N ILE A 670 8.78 -18.38 17.60
CA ILE A 670 7.57 -17.57 17.41
C ILE A 670 6.55 -18.32 16.55
N SER A 671 7.02 -19.14 15.59
CA SER A 671 6.19 -19.99 14.72
C SER A 671 5.43 -21.11 15.45
N THR A 672 5.73 -21.34 16.73
CA THR A 672 5.00 -22.26 17.63
C THR A 672 4.28 -21.52 18.76
N GLY A 673 4.09 -20.20 18.63
CA GLY A 673 3.37 -19.38 19.61
C GLY A 673 4.24 -18.79 20.72
N GLY A 674 5.56 -18.89 20.60
CA GLY A 674 6.51 -18.21 21.49
C GLY A 674 6.39 -16.69 21.44
N ASP A 675 6.95 -16.02 22.45
CA ASP A 675 6.89 -14.57 22.57
C ASP A 675 8.23 -13.95 22.18
N SER A 676 8.15 -12.79 21.52
CA SER A 676 9.27 -11.91 21.22
C SER A 676 9.33 -10.76 22.23
N ILE A 677 10.49 -10.55 22.86
CA ILE A 677 10.68 -9.54 23.91
C ILE A 677 11.83 -8.61 23.51
N ASP A 678 11.58 -7.31 23.37
CA ASP A 678 12.63 -6.32 23.14
C ASP A 678 13.50 -6.19 24.39
N MET A 679 14.81 -6.41 24.21
CA MET A 679 15.84 -6.35 25.26
C MET A 679 16.91 -5.30 24.93
N THR A 680 16.65 -4.45 23.93
CA THR A 680 17.65 -3.53 23.36
C THR A 680 18.27 -2.61 24.41
N ASP A 681 17.46 -2.01 25.28
CA ASP A 681 17.94 -1.06 26.28
C ASP A 681 18.47 -1.77 27.54
N ASN A 682 18.08 -3.03 27.76
CA ASN A 682 18.52 -3.84 28.90
C ASN A 682 19.87 -4.54 28.64
N MET A 683 20.20 -4.80 27.38
CA MET A 683 21.41 -5.52 27.00
C MET A 683 22.67 -4.67 27.25
N HIS A 684 23.64 -5.23 27.98
CA HIS A 684 24.91 -4.56 28.21
C HIS A 684 25.65 -4.24 26.89
N GLU A 685 26.21 -3.03 26.81
CA GLU A 685 26.77 -2.46 25.58
C GLU A 685 27.88 -3.32 24.96
N SER A 686 28.67 -4.00 25.78
CA SER A 686 29.73 -4.90 25.30
C SER A 686 29.22 -5.98 24.34
N TYR A 687 28.00 -6.50 24.55
CA TYR A 687 27.43 -7.53 23.66
C TYR A 687 26.94 -6.95 22.34
N LYS A 688 26.45 -5.70 22.34
CA LYS A 688 26.10 -4.99 21.11
C LYS A 688 27.34 -4.73 20.25
N GLN A 689 28.43 -4.31 20.88
CA GLN A 689 29.71 -4.12 20.19
C GLN A 689 30.27 -5.44 19.63
N ILE A 690 30.09 -6.56 20.36
CA ILE A 690 30.42 -7.90 19.85
C ILE A 690 29.58 -8.23 18.61
N ALA A 691 28.27 -7.97 18.64
CA ALA A 691 27.41 -8.23 17.48
C ALA A 691 27.83 -7.41 16.25
N VAL A 692 28.19 -6.13 16.43
CA VAL A 692 28.78 -5.30 15.36
C VAL A 692 30.08 -5.93 14.82
N GLY A 693 30.98 -6.34 15.71
CA GLY A 693 32.21 -7.03 15.32
C GLY A 693 31.96 -8.31 14.53
N VAL A 694 30.95 -9.10 14.91
CA VAL A 694 30.53 -10.31 14.19
C VAL A 694 30.06 -9.95 12.78
N ALA A 695 29.19 -8.95 12.63
CA ALA A 695 28.73 -8.49 11.32
C ALA A 695 29.90 -8.04 10.43
N HIS A 696 30.85 -7.29 10.99
CA HIS A 696 32.07 -6.87 10.28
C HIS A 696 32.93 -8.05 9.83
N ALA A 697 33.10 -9.06 10.67
CA ALA A 697 33.84 -10.27 10.29
C ALA A 697 33.15 -11.06 9.19
N MET A 698 31.81 -11.00 9.10
CA MET A 698 31.05 -11.58 7.99
C MET A 698 31.03 -10.69 6.73
N GLY A 699 31.50 -9.43 6.81
CA GLY A 699 31.41 -8.45 5.72
C GLY A 699 29.97 -7.99 5.43
N ALA A 700 29.04 -8.22 6.35
CA ALA A 700 27.62 -7.95 6.17
C ALA A 700 27.27 -6.55 6.69
N LYS A 701 26.44 -5.80 5.95
CA LYS A 701 25.93 -4.51 6.40
C LYS A 701 24.61 -4.64 7.12
N VAL A 702 23.77 -5.60 6.72
CA VAL A 702 22.64 -6.06 7.55
C VAL A 702 22.96 -7.45 8.08
N CYS A 703 22.91 -7.63 9.40
CA CYS A 703 23.19 -8.94 9.99
C CYS A 703 22.33 -9.20 11.23
N GLY A 704 21.73 -10.39 11.29
CA GLY A 704 21.15 -10.94 12.52
C GLY A 704 22.16 -11.82 13.23
N VAL A 705 22.58 -11.45 14.44
CA VAL A 705 23.57 -12.20 15.22
C VAL A 705 22.91 -12.86 16.42
N ASP A 706 23.07 -14.17 16.57
CA ASP A 706 22.62 -14.89 17.77
C ASP A 706 23.77 -15.14 18.73
N LEU A 707 23.60 -14.63 19.94
CA LEU A 707 24.52 -14.86 21.06
C LEU A 707 23.81 -15.64 22.15
N ILE A 708 24.49 -16.63 22.74
CA ILE A 708 24.11 -17.17 24.04
C ILE A 708 24.87 -16.38 25.11
N ILE A 709 24.11 -15.79 26.03
CA ILE A 709 24.60 -14.91 27.10
C ILE A 709 24.00 -15.41 28.43
N PRO A 710 24.81 -15.89 29.39
CA PRO A 710 24.33 -16.32 30.70
C PRO A 710 23.77 -15.16 31.54
N ASP A 711 24.41 -13.99 31.47
CA ASP A 711 24.06 -12.82 32.27
C ASP A 711 24.17 -11.54 31.44
N LEU A 712 23.02 -10.99 31.04
CA LEU A 712 22.93 -9.81 30.18
C LEU A 712 23.41 -8.51 30.84
N THR A 713 23.59 -8.51 32.17
CA THR A 713 23.94 -7.32 32.96
C THR A 713 25.44 -7.15 33.17
N LYS A 714 26.22 -8.21 32.94
CA LYS A 714 27.67 -8.21 33.10
C LYS A 714 28.37 -7.81 31.81
N GLN A 715 29.57 -7.27 31.95
CA GLN A 715 30.44 -7.03 30.82
C GLN A 715 30.89 -8.35 30.20
N ALA A 716 30.97 -8.38 28.88
CA ALA A 716 31.46 -9.54 28.14
C ALA A 716 32.96 -9.76 28.37
N GLU A 717 33.32 -11.01 28.67
CA GLU A 717 34.71 -11.48 28.76
C GLU A 717 35.04 -12.41 27.59
N PRO A 718 36.31 -12.53 27.15
CA PRO A 718 36.72 -13.41 26.06
C PRO A 718 36.75 -14.89 26.49
N SER A 719 35.61 -15.41 26.95
CA SER A 719 35.41 -16.79 27.41
C SER A 719 34.02 -17.32 27.02
N LEU A 720 33.95 -18.60 26.63
CA LEU A 720 32.68 -19.28 26.35
C LEU A 720 31.76 -19.38 27.57
N ASN A 721 32.29 -19.18 28.78
CA ASN A 721 31.48 -19.08 30.01
C ASN A 721 30.79 -17.70 30.15
N SER A 722 31.22 -16.69 29.40
CA SER A 722 30.65 -15.34 29.41
C SER A 722 29.68 -15.13 28.26
N TRP A 723 30.00 -15.63 27.06
CA TRP A 723 29.12 -15.61 25.90
C TRP A 723 29.68 -16.47 24.75
N GLY A 724 28.84 -16.80 23.77
CA GLY A 724 29.32 -17.34 22.49
C GLY A 724 28.37 -17.07 21.32
N VAL A 725 28.92 -16.95 20.12
CA VAL A 725 28.14 -16.82 18.87
C VAL A 725 27.60 -18.19 18.46
N ILE A 726 26.29 -18.24 18.21
CA ILE A 726 25.62 -19.44 17.70
C ILE A 726 25.49 -19.38 16.18
N GLU A 727 25.02 -18.25 15.67
CA GLU A 727 24.67 -18.08 14.26
C GLU A 727 24.80 -16.61 13.83
N ALA A 728 25.08 -16.39 12.55
CA ALA A 728 24.97 -15.10 11.86
C ALA A 728 24.06 -15.27 10.65
N ASN A 729 23.11 -14.35 10.45
CA ASN A 729 22.06 -14.44 9.45
C ASN A 729 22.09 -13.21 8.53
N PHE A 730 22.09 -13.45 7.22
CA PHE A 730 22.14 -12.39 6.20
C PHE A 730 20.78 -11.78 5.85
N ASN A 731 19.68 -12.48 6.16
CA ASN A 731 18.32 -11.96 5.98
C ASN A 731 17.55 -12.00 7.30
N PRO A 732 17.89 -11.11 8.26
CA PRO A 732 17.17 -11.04 9.52
C PRO A 732 15.75 -10.49 9.33
N MET A 733 14.71 -11.30 9.54
CA MET A 733 13.93 -11.14 10.78
C MET A 733 13.29 -9.78 11.18
N MET A 734 13.12 -8.73 10.36
CA MET A 734 12.82 -7.38 10.92
C MET A 734 11.54 -7.28 11.77
N MET A 735 10.43 -7.87 11.32
CA MET A 735 9.10 -7.71 11.94
C MET A 735 9.01 -8.13 13.42
N MET A 736 9.85 -9.04 13.93
CA MET A 736 9.81 -9.48 15.33
C MET A 736 10.43 -8.42 16.25
N HIS A 737 11.30 -7.56 15.71
CA HIS A 737 11.80 -6.37 16.40
C HIS A 737 10.83 -5.19 16.25
N ILE A 738 10.09 -5.11 15.14
CA ILE A 738 9.09 -4.06 14.92
C ILE A 738 7.86 -4.29 15.81
N PHE A 739 7.41 -5.53 15.96
CA PHE A 739 6.20 -5.88 16.72
C PHE A 739 6.52 -6.95 17.76
N PRO A 740 7.27 -6.61 18.83
CA PRO A 740 7.50 -7.55 19.92
C PRO A 740 6.20 -7.78 20.69
N TYR A 741 6.02 -8.98 21.26
CA TYR A 741 4.95 -9.24 22.24
C TYR A 741 5.10 -8.35 23.48
N GLN A 742 6.34 -8.15 23.93
CA GLN A 742 6.65 -7.33 25.09
C GLN A 742 7.87 -6.43 24.83
N GLY A 743 7.84 -5.21 25.37
CA GLY A 743 8.93 -4.24 25.24
C GLY A 743 8.67 -3.22 24.13
N LYS A 744 9.71 -2.49 23.74
CA LYS A 744 9.58 -1.35 22.83
C LYS A 744 9.71 -1.80 21.37
N SER A 745 8.78 -1.35 20.52
CA SER A 745 8.89 -1.49 19.06
C SER A 745 10.15 -0.80 18.53
N ARG A 746 10.93 -1.50 17.69
CA ARG A 746 12.11 -0.97 16.99
C ARG A 746 11.84 -0.98 15.49
N ARG A 747 11.58 0.18 14.89
CA ARG A 747 11.22 0.30 13.45
C ARG A 747 12.45 0.28 12.54
N LEU A 748 13.01 -0.91 12.32
CA LEU A 748 14.26 -1.13 11.59
C LEU A 748 14.22 -0.74 10.10
N THR A 749 13.05 -0.84 9.46
CA THR A 749 12.84 -0.49 8.05
C THR A 749 13.20 0.96 7.74
N LYS A 750 12.95 1.88 8.68
CA LYS A 750 13.36 3.29 8.57
C LYS A 750 14.89 3.45 8.52
N ASN A 751 15.61 2.68 9.32
CA ASN A 751 17.06 2.68 9.30
C ASN A 751 17.61 2.09 7.99
N VAL A 752 16.99 1.04 7.45
CA VAL A 752 17.33 0.49 6.13
C VAL A 752 17.14 1.54 5.03
N ILE A 753 16.00 2.25 5.01
CA ILE A 753 15.75 3.34 4.05
C ILE A 753 16.82 4.44 4.18
N LYS A 754 17.15 4.86 5.41
CA LYS A 754 18.17 5.88 5.65
C LYS A 754 19.57 5.45 5.17
N MET A 755 19.90 4.17 5.30
CA MET A 755 21.16 3.62 4.77
C MET A 755 21.20 3.72 3.24
N LEU A 756 20.11 3.33 2.58
CA LEU A 756 19.97 3.34 1.12
C LEU A 756 19.92 4.77 0.54
N PHE A 757 19.26 5.68 1.25
CA PHE A 757 19.03 7.05 0.82
C PHE A 757 19.37 8.05 1.96
N PRO A 758 20.66 8.33 2.23
CA PRO A 758 21.07 9.18 3.37
C PRO A 758 20.52 10.61 3.33
N ASN A 759 20.14 11.09 2.15
CA ASN A 759 19.62 12.44 1.94
C ASN A 759 18.10 12.56 2.20
N ILE A 760 17.41 11.47 2.50
CA ILE A 760 15.97 11.49 2.80
C ILE A 760 15.72 11.88 4.25
N GLU A 761 14.71 12.70 4.49
CA GLU A 761 14.31 13.12 5.83
C GLU A 761 13.40 12.06 6.49
N MET A 762 13.86 11.49 7.62
CA MET A 762 13.26 10.30 8.26
C MET A 762 12.26 10.60 9.38
#